data_AF-A0A8T2IJF9-F1
#
_entry.id   AF-A0A8T2IJF9-F1
#
_cell.length_a   1.000
_cell.length_b   1.000
_cell.length_c   1.000
_cell.angle_alpha   90.00
_cell.angle_beta   90.00
_cell.angle_gamma   90.00
#
_symmetry.space_group_name_H-M   'P 1'
#
loop_
_entity.id
_entity.type
_entity.pdbx_description
1 polymer ?
#
loop_
_entity_poly.entity_id
_entity_poly.type
_entity_poly.pdbx_seq_one_letter_code
_entity_poly.pdbx_strand_id
1 'polypeptide(L)'
;MGKNKKKESKKGDREKSAFETSDDGSSKVSLVSITPSEEELSTSFTSISAEPVKKEIEVMEEVYEKPVLTQLIVENYNGEMLNGLYEGEGVALFKDGNIYSGMFSEGLMHGKGKYTWTDGLTYEGDFYLNIPIGCGIYKWPNGSQYEGDVYKAIRHGNGIYTSSDGQVSYVGSWHKGKRHGKGVIYYNKEGTSWYDGDWIANNKEGWGVQCFSSCNVYEGQWKNNQFHGQGKIRWLTSNEEYTGQWVNGIQNGSGTHTWFLQRVSGTQYSLRNEYVGNFVNGKREGQGQFYYANGAMYDGEWKNNKKHGMGKFVFKNGQIYIGEFVHDQIAEHPNFKYDRVNTPDLSGIHTQSLMNSAKYGTFNSGIPSLSGSFMELDLFALLNTFPEEERQEELKQVEYAVLRNLTELRKIYKFYSSLGNDDSIDNALIMTKMQFWRFLKDCKFHHYDLTLSELDRILTVENVAPEEIHSPHSTMLLRTFLTNIVYLAYHVFHTEDLMKSRTIADCFTKAMVQNILPNATNVRGFLFSDAQKTSQFMPYIDKSWDIYRLYCQTNILPPYEPTMKMRHFLFLMNNFRITNKCLTATTIVDVLAEDDPCVRIDQEFNLELELTFLEFYEALLGCATVCVTDELIQESTNDLLNVHPPRNQIKETTVDIREDHPNCIFQFRDDHVPEEMSPRNSIKLMWQKPPVPFSNTKKQNKEAREDKSFHQMNIFFLKMLFPAQELAERLKEEIPKNRERQAEKARLERIREEEYERCKAEREAEEAKRFQQEELEKANAQIAEQQAAREGAEDLESPQLSSIPTDELPQHKETPQHRAKRGENELNGGDANTIKGTIKITLIHLRLCNTG
;
A
#
# COMPACT_ATOMS: atom_id res chain seq x y z
N MET A 1 9.35 57.01 -14.84
CA MET A 1 9.50 58.44 -15.20
C MET A 1 9.90 58.52 -16.68
N GLY A 2 9.22 59.32 -17.51
CA GLY A 2 9.60 59.59 -18.92
C GLY A 2 9.46 58.40 -19.90
N LYS A 3 9.29 58.59 -21.22
CA LYS A 3 8.90 59.78 -22.02
C LYS A 3 7.85 59.35 -23.08
N ASN A 4 7.40 60.26 -23.94
CA ASN A 4 6.05 60.23 -24.55
C ASN A 4 6.06 60.28 -26.10
N LYS A 5 5.07 59.65 -26.75
CA LYS A 5 4.60 59.85 -28.16
C LYS A 5 5.57 59.37 -29.28
N LYS A 6 5.14 59.15 -30.55
CA LYS A 6 3.91 59.61 -31.26
C LYS A 6 3.44 58.64 -32.39
N LYS A 7 2.14 58.76 -32.71
CA LYS A 7 1.34 58.17 -33.81
C LYS A 7 2.00 58.02 -35.20
N GLU A 8 1.44 57.13 -36.05
CA GLU A 8 0.59 57.60 -37.17
C GLU A 8 -0.50 56.59 -37.61
N SER A 9 -1.46 57.03 -38.45
CA SER A 9 -2.75 56.33 -38.69
C SER A 9 -3.60 56.88 -39.87
N LYS A 10 -4.19 56.00 -40.70
CA LYS A 10 -5.33 56.18 -41.65
C LYS A 10 -5.78 54.76 -42.07
N LYS A 11 -7.04 54.31 -42.14
CA LYS A 11 -8.40 54.92 -42.34
C LYS A 11 -8.64 55.37 -43.80
N GLY A 12 -9.72 54.95 -44.49
CA GLY A 12 -10.85 54.07 -44.13
C GLY A 12 -11.54 53.53 -45.40
N ASP A 13 -12.85 53.36 -45.57
CA ASP A 13 -14.05 53.51 -44.71
C ASP A 13 -15.28 52.85 -45.44
N ARG A 14 -16.45 52.82 -44.78
CA ARG A 14 -17.83 52.42 -45.22
C ARG A 14 -18.29 51.00 -44.84
N GLU A 15 -19.31 50.79 -44.00
CA GLU A 15 -20.75 51.23 -43.97
C GLU A 15 -21.66 50.35 -44.88
N LYS A 16 -22.87 49.89 -44.52
CA LYS A 16 -23.82 49.99 -43.35
C LYS A 16 -24.71 48.71 -43.40
N SER A 17 -25.21 48.06 -42.31
CA SER A 17 -26.27 48.42 -41.33
C SER A 17 -27.64 48.75 -41.98
N ALA A 18 -28.83 48.30 -41.51
CA ALA A 18 -29.23 47.35 -40.45
C ALA A 18 -30.76 47.06 -40.50
N PHE A 19 -31.26 46.08 -39.70
CA PHE A 19 -32.69 45.82 -39.36
C PHE A 19 -33.64 45.47 -40.55
N GLU A 20 -34.89 44.99 -40.39
CA GLU A 20 -35.81 44.89 -39.23
C GLU A 20 -36.76 43.64 -39.29
N THR A 21 -37.65 43.50 -38.29
CA THR A 21 -38.79 42.55 -38.06
C THR A 21 -39.75 42.30 -39.25
N SER A 22 -40.66 41.30 -39.34
CA SER A 22 -40.97 39.99 -38.67
C SER A 22 -42.03 39.25 -39.58
N ASP A 23 -43.01 38.38 -39.26
CA ASP A 23 -43.62 37.76 -38.05
C ASP A 23 -44.51 36.52 -38.43
N ASP A 24 -45.30 35.95 -37.48
CA ASP A 24 -46.35 34.89 -37.64
C ASP A 24 -45.86 33.47 -38.07
N GLY A 25 -46.59 32.35 -37.92
CA GLY A 25 -47.92 32.03 -37.33
C GLY A 25 -48.16 30.49 -37.33
N SER A 26 -49.14 29.93 -36.60
CA SER A 26 -49.09 28.50 -36.17
C SER A 26 -50.21 27.51 -36.60
N SER A 27 -49.80 26.27 -36.95
CA SER A 27 -50.45 24.96 -36.64
C SER A 27 -51.60 24.33 -37.49
N LYS A 28 -51.51 22.98 -37.64
CA LYS A 28 -52.54 21.91 -37.90
C LYS A 28 -53.04 21.56 -39.34
N VAL A 29 -52.63 20.37 -39.83
CA VAL A 29 -53.45 19.16 -40.21
C VAL A 29 -54.67 19.33 -41.17
N SER A 30 -54.90 18.55 -42.24
CA SER A 30 -54.17 17.46 -42.96
C SER A 30 -54.50 17.45 -44.50
N LEU A 31 -54.95 16.45 -45.31
CA LEU A 31 -55.43 15.04 -45.20
C LEU A 31 -55.48 14.34 -46.61
N VAL A 32 -54.97 13.08 -46.77
CA VAL A 32 -55.30 12.08 -47.86
C VAL A 32 -54.92 12.47 -49.34
N SER A 33 -54.55 11.60 -50.32
CA SER A 33 -54.78 10.16 -50.60
C SER A 33 -53.63 9.38 -51.35
N ILE A 34 -53.28 8.17 -50.85
CA ILE A 34 -53.38 6.83 -51.52
C ILE A 34 -52.41 6.42 -52.69
N THR A 35 -51.34 5.66 -52.34
CA THR A 35 -50.85 4.30 -52.78
C THR A 35 -50.67 3.91 -54.27
N PRO A 36 -49.85 2.87 -54.66
CA PRO A 36 -49.38 1.68 -53.91
C PRO A 36 -47.87 1.32 -54.11
N SER A 37 -47.47 0.03 -54.01
CA SER A 37 -46.90 -0.64 -52.81
C SER A 37 -46.48 -2.09 -53.13
N GLU A 38 -45.36 -2.61 -52.58
CA GLU A 38 -44.85 -3.98 -52.81
C GLU A 38 -44.11 -4.53 -51.55
N GLU A 39 -44.15 -5.85 -51.31
CA GLU A 39 -43.61 -6.54 -50.10
C GLU A 39 -43.12 -7.99 -50.39
N GLU A 40 -42.50 -8.61 -49.37
CA GLU A 40 -41.73 -9.87 -49.23
C GLU A 40 -42.32 -11.20 -49.85
N LEU A 41 -41.67 -12.39 -49.88
CA LEU A 41 -40.49 -12.97 -49.19
C LEU A 41 -39.94 -14.26 -49.91
N SER A 42 -38.66 -14.62 -49.66
CA SER A 42 -38.15 -16.00 -49.37
C SER A 42 -37.56 -16.99 -50.44
N THR A 43 -36.64 -17.83 -49.92
CA THR A 43 -36.23 -19.21 -50.28
C THR A 43 -35.08 -19.57 -51.26
N SER A 44 -34.01 -20.12 -50.65
CA SER A 44 -33.34 -21.40 -50.98
C SER A 44 -32.21 -21.49 -52.01
N PHE A 45 -31.31 -22.44 -51.73
CA PHE A 45 -30.12 -22.85 -52.50
C PHE A 45 -30.23 -24.37 -52.69
N THR A 46 -30.06 -24.90 -53.92
CA THR A 46 -29.63 -26.30 -54.13
C THR A 46 -29.04 -26.49 -55.53
N SER A 47 -28.24 -27.55 -55.70
CA SER A 47 -27.39 -27.79 -56.86
C SER A 47 -28.03 -28.67 -57.95
N ILE A 48 -27.61 -28.44 -59.20
CA ILE A 48 -27.67 -29.43 -60.28
C ILE A 48 -26.28 -29.51 -60.93
N SER A 49 -25.86 -30.72 -61.30
CA SER A 49 -24.56 -31.03 -61.91
C SER A 49 -24.69 -31.25 -63.41
N ALA A 50 -23.72 -30.77 -64.20
CA ALA A 50 -23.44 -31.23 -65.55
C ALA A 50 -22.00 -30.89 -65.99
N GLU A 51 -21.20 -31.92 -66.28
CA GLU A 51 -20.01 -31.82 -67.13
C GLU A 51 -20.41 -32.01 -68.62
N PRO A 52 -19.49 -32.09 -69.60
CA PRO A 52 -18.80 -30.92 -70.13
C PRO A 52 -18.99 -30.80 -71.66
N VAL A 53 -19.11 -29.58 -72.19
CA VAL A 53 -19.06 -29.35 -73.64
C VAL A 53 -17.70 -28.75 -74.01
N LYS A 54 -16.79 -29.61 -74.49
CA LYS A 54 -15.62 -29.15 -75.24
C LYS A 54 -16.11 -28.47 -76.52
N LYS A 55 -15.96 -27.15 -76.60
CA LYS A 55 -15.71 -26.49 -77.89
C LYS A 55 -14.24 -26.11 -77.93
N GLU A 56 -13.58 -26.57 -78.97
CA GLU A 56 -12.27 -26.07 -79.36
C GLU A 56 -12.47 -24.61 -79.78
N ILE A 57 -12.02 -23.69 -78.94
CA ILE A 57 -11.80 -22.30 -79.35
C ILE A 57 -10.39 -22.30 -79.94
N GLU A 58 -10.29 -22.02 -81.23
CA GLU A 58 -9.01 -21.87 -81.91
C GLU A 58 -8.19 -20.79 -81.19
N VAL A 59 -6.91 -21.07 -80.96
CA VAL A 59 -5.99 -20.08 -80.36
C VAL A 59 -5.72 -18.99 -81.39
N MET A 60 -6.61 -18.01 -81.42
CA MET A 60 -6.29 -16.70 -81.95
C MET A 60 -5.33 -16.06 -80.94
N GLU A 61 -4.05 -16.06 -81.27
CA GLU A 61 -3.10 -15.14 -80.67
C GLU A 61 -3.55 -13.71 -81.04
N GLU A 62 -4.42 -13.12 -80.22
CA GLU A 62 -4.61 -11.67 -80.24
C GLU A 62 -3.28 -11.05 -79.87
N VAL A 63 -2.53 -10.63 -80.90
CA VAL A 63 -1.28 -9.87 -80.77
C VAL A 63 -1.63 -8.52 -80.17
N TYR A 64 -1.73 -8.50 -78.85
CA TYR A 64 -2.04 -7.31 -78.07
C TYR A 64 -0.82 -6.39 -78.12
N GLU A 65 -0.80 -5.50 -79.12
CA GLU A 65 0.27 -4.53 -79.29
C GLU A 65 0.44 -3.75 -77.98
N LYS A 66 1.65 -3.83 -77.39
CA LYS A 66 1.99 -3.24 -76.09
C LYS A 66 1.40 -1.83 -75.99
N PRO A 67 0.43 -1.57 -75.07
CA PRO A 67 -0.33 -0.33 -75.09
C PRO A 67 0.58 0.88 -75.18
N VAL A 68 0.33 1.74 -76.17
CA VAL A 68 1.23 2.85 -76.53
C VAL A 68 1.51 3.74 -75.30
N LEU A 69 0.52 3.92 -74.43
CA LEU A 69 0.66 4.66 -73.17
C LEU A 69 1.70 4.06 -72.21
N THR A 70 1.79 2.72 -72.14
CA THR A 70 2.76 2.00 -71.29
C THR A 70 4.19 2.24 -71.79
N GLN A 71 4.41 2.15 -73.11
CA GLN A 71 5.70 2.51 -73.73
C GLN A 71 6.02 4.00 -73.63
N LEU A 72 5.01 4.87 -73.50
CA LEU A 72 5.19 6.31 -73.34
C LEU A 72 5.61 6.70 -71.92
N ILE A 73 5.18 5.98 -70.88
CA ILE A 73 5.40 6.35 -69.47
C ILE A 73 6.52 5.52 -68.79
N VAL A 74 6.65 4.22 -69.12
CA VAL A 74 7.73 3.38 -68.58
C VAL A 74 8.99 3.51 -69.44
N GLU A 75 10.14 3.69 -68.79
CA GLU A 75 11.46 3.75 -69.42
C GLU A 75 12.09 2.35 -69.52
N ASN A 76 11.99 1.57 -68.44
CA ASN A 76 12.53 0.21 -68.36
C ASN A 76 11.63 -0.67 -67.46
N TYR A 77 11.50 -1.94 -67.81
CA TYR A 77 10.76 -2.93 -67.03
C TYR A 77 11.55 -4.25 -66.96
N ASN A 78 11.61 -4.84 -65.78
CA ASN A 78 12.24 -6.14 -65.52
C ASN A 78 11.30 -6.97 -64.63
N GLY A 79 10.67 -7.98 -65.20
CA GLY A 79 9.65 -8.83 -64.57
C GLY A 79 8.96 -9.70 -65.61
N GLU A 80 7.94 -10.45 -65.21
CA GLU A 80 7.17 -11.28 -66.14
C GLU A 80 6.26 -10.42 -67.05
N MET A 81 5.93 -10.96 -68.24
CA MET A 81 5.03 -10.32 -69.19
C MET A 81 4.10 -11.35 -69.82
N LEU A 82 2.80 -11.13 -69.69
CA LEU A 82 1.75 -11.96 -70.32
C LEU A 82 1.05 -11.12 -71.40
N ASN A 83 0.91 -11.68 -72.61
CA ASN A 83 0.26 -11.02 -73.75
C ASN A 83 0.70 -9.56 -73.98
N GLY A 84 2.00 -9.27 -73.82
CA GLY A 84 2.55 -7.92 -73.99
C GLY A 84 2.29 -6.93 -72.85
N LEU A 85 1.52 -7.30 -71.83
CA LEU A 85 1.30 -6.55 -70.60
C LEU A 85 2.31 -6.96 -69.52
N TYR A 86 2.44 -6.14 -68.47
CA TYR A 86 3.22 -6.49 -67.27
C TYR A 86 2.35 -7.31 -66.31
N GLU A 87 2.88 -8.42 -65.82
CA GLU A 87 2.16 -9.38 -64.97
C GLU A 87 3.15 -9.98 -63.94
N GLY A 88 2.66 -10.51 -62.82
CA GLY A 88 3.52 -11.13 -61.80
C GLY A 88 4.41 -10.14 -61.05
N GLU A 89 5.51 -10.60 -60.45
CA GLU A 89 6.48 -9.71 -59.80
C GLU A 89 7.39 -9.03 -60.83
N GLY A 90 7.55 -7.71 -60.70
CA GLY A 90 8.40 -6.93 -61.59
C GLY A 90 8.83 -5.57 -61.03
N VAL A 91 9.78 -4.94 -61.73
CA VAL A 91 10.33 -3.62 -61.42
C VAL A 91 10.18 -2.72 -62.64
N ALA A 92 9.50 -1.58 -62.47
CA ALA A 92 9.33 -0.55 -63.49
C ALA A 92 10.04 0.74 -63.10
N LEU A 93 10.90 1.25 -63.99
CA LEU A 93 11.40 2.62 -63.97
C LEU A 93 10.52 3.46 -64.90
N PHE A 94 9.92 4.53 -64.38
CA PHE A 94 9.12 5.48 -65.14
C PHE A 94 9.99 6.64 -65.65
N LYS A 95 9.63 7.24 -66.79
CA LYS A 95 10.42 8.31 -67.45
C LYS A 95 10.44 9.65 -66.70
N ASP A 96 9.60 9.80 -65.69
CA ASP A 96 9.66 10.88 -64.72
C ASP A 96 10.67 10.61 -63.58
N GLY A 97 11.36 9.47 -63.63
CA GLY A 97 12.37 8.98 -62.69
C GLY A 97 11.80 8.16 -61.51
N ASN A 98 10.48 7.99 -61.42
CA ASN A 98 9.86 7.21 -60.36
C ASN A 98 10.14 5.70 -60.55
N ILE A 99 10.11 4.91 -59.46
CA ILE A 99 10.39 3.47 -59.51
C ILE A 99 9.30 2.70 -58.75
N TYR A 100 8.70 1.69 -59.39
CA TYR A 100 7.89 0.67 -58.71
C TYR A 100 8.59 -0.69 -58.72
N SER A 101 8.43 -1.45 -57.63
CA SER A 101 8.90 -2.83 -57.47
C SER A 101 7.82 -3.61 -56.73
N GLY A 102 7.25 -4.64 -57.36
CA GLY A 102 6.17 -5.42 -56.76
C GLY A 102 5.31 -6.13 -57.80
N MET A 103 4.11 -6.54 -57.38
CA MET A 103 3.16 -7.24 -58.24
C MET A 103 2.53 -6.32 -59.30
N PHE A 104 2.31 -6.86 -60.49
CA PHE A 104 1.55 -6.30 -61.59
C PHE A 104 0.42 -7.24 -61.98
N SER A 105 -0.67 -6.68 -62.50
CA SER A 105 -1.68 -7.45 -63.25
C SER A 105 -2.34 -6.58 -64.32
N GLU A 106 -2.52 -7.14 -65.52
CA GLU A 106 -3.03 -6.45 -66.73
C GLU A 106 -2.23 -5.18 -67.09
N GLY A 107 -0.93 -5.13 -66.75
CA GLY A 107 -0.07 -3.97 -66.94
C GLY A 107 -0.19 -2.87 -65.88
N LEU A 108 -0.98 -3.10 -64.83
CA LEU A 108 -1.23 -2.15 -63.74
C LEU A 108 -0.57 -2.63 -62.43
N MET A 109 -0.08 -1.69 -61.61
CA MET A 109 0.44 -2.01 -60.27
C MET A 109 -0.72 -2.52 -59.38
N HIS A 110 -0.55 -3.71 -58.81
CA HIS A 110 -1.60 -4.44 -58.10
C HIS A 110 -0.99 -5.24 -56.94
N GLY A 111 -1.76 -5.58 -55.89
CA GLY A 111 -1.28 -6.44 -54.81
C GLY A 111 -0.20 -5.77 -53.97
N LYS A 112 0.79 -6.53 -53.49
CA LYS A 112 1.91 -5.96 -52.72
C LYS A 112 2.95 -5.33 -53.63
N GLY A 113 3.40 -4.13 -53.27
CA GLY A 113 4.50 -3.47 -53.96
C GLY A 113 5.06 -2.27 -53.22
N LYS A 114 6.09 -1.69 -53.83
CA LYS A 114 6.83 -0.55 -53.33
C LYS A 114 7.00 0.49 -54.42
N TYR A 115 6.54 1.71 -54.18
CA TYR A 115 6.72 2.86 -55.07
C TYR A 115 7.68 3.86 -54.44
N THR A 116 8.61 4.36 -55.25
CA THR A 116 9.62 5.37 -54.89
C THR A 116 9.43 6.56 -55.83
N TRP A 117 9.11 7.72 -55.26
CA TRP A 117 9.01 8.97 -56.01
C TRP A 117 10.38 9.64 -56.14
N THR A 118 10.57 10.46 -57.18
CA THR A 118 11.82 11.21 -57.41
C THR A 118 12.17 12.25 -56.35
N ASP A 119 11.22 12.67 -55.52
CA ASP A 119 11.51 13.49 -54.34
C ASP A 119 12.16 12.69 -53.19
N GLY A 120 12.18 11.35 -53.28
CA GLY A 120 12.68 10.42 -52.28
C GLY A 120 11.62 9.87 -51.33
N LEU A 121 10.34 10.23 -51.50
CA LEU A 121 9.23 9.58 -50.80
C LEU A 121 9.17 8.10 -51.23
N THR A 122 8.87 7.22 -50.28
CA THR A 122 8.54 5.82 -50.58
C THR A 122 7.21 5.43 -49.96
N TYR A 123 6.49 4.54 -50.63
CA TYR A 123 5.33 3.80 -50.13
C TYR A 123 5.55 2.31 -50.33
N GLU A 124 5.24 1.50 -49.33
CA GLU A 124 5.44 0.04 -49.33
C GLU A 124 4.19 -0.60 -48.70
N GLY A 125 3.34 -1.26 -49.50
CA GLY A 125 1.99 -1.65 -49.07
C GLY A 125 1.15 -2.26 -50.19
N ASP A 126 -0.18 -2.24 -50.04
CA ASP A 126 -1.11 -2.72 -51.08
C ASP A 126 -1.37 -1.65 -52.17
N PHE A 127 -1.59 -2.15 -53.39
CA PHE A 127 -1.97 -1.42 -54.59
C PHE A 127 -3.20 -2.07 -55.22
N TYR A 128 -4.09 -1.25 -55.78
CA TYR A 128 -5.19 -1.70 -56.61
C TYR A 128 -5.32 -0.78 -57.82
N LEU A 129 -5.08 -1.31 -59.03
CA LEU A 129 -5.18 -0.58 -60.30
C LEU A 129 -4.39 0.75 -60.29
N ASN A 130 -3.08 0.67 -60.02
CA ASN A 130 -2.15 1.80 -59.82
C ASN A 130 -2.37 2.66 -58.56
N ILE A 131 -3.36 2.37 -57.71
CA ILE A 131 -3.70 3.22 -56.55
C ILE A 131 -3.23 2.56 -55.23
N PRO A 132 -2.33 3.20 -54.46
CA PRO A 132 -2.04 2.83 -53.07
C PRO A 132 -3.29 2.81 -52.18
N ILE A 133 -3.52 1.68 -51.50
CA ILE A 133 -4.69 1.39 -50.67
C ILE A 133 -4.32 0.35 -49.60
N GLY A 134 -5.24 -0.02 -48.71
CA GLY A 134 -5.03 -1.11 -47.74
C GLY A 134 -4.05 -0.71 -46.64
N CYS A 135 -3.15 -1.62 -46.24
CA CYS A 135 -2.14 -1.35 -45.22
C CYS A 135 -0.81 -1.03 -45.90
N GLY A 136 -0.18 0.08 -45.51
CA GLY A 136 1.10 0.47 -46.08
C GLY A 136 1.93 1.43 -45.24
N ILE A 137 3.22 1.47 -45.58
CA ILE A 137 4.25 2.24 -44.90
C ILE A 137 4.71 3.37 -45.84
N TYR A 138 4.54 4.62 -45.42
CA TYR A 138 5.17 5.77 -46.07
C TYR A 138 6.48 6.14 -45.34
N LYS A 139 7.56 6.40 -46.07
CA LYS A 139 8.81 6.99 -45.51
C LYS A 139 9.18 8.21 -46.33
N TRP A 140 9.22 9.37 -45.68
CA TRP A 140 9.50 10.68 -46.30
C TRP A 140 11.01 10.94 -46.42
N PRO A 141 11.46 11.79 -47.37
CA PRO A 141 12.89 12.11 -47.57
C PRO A 141 13.59 12.69 -46.34
N ASN A 142 12.82 13.33 -45.44
CA ASN A 142 13.36 13.87 -44.19
C ASN A 142 13.65 12.78 -43.13
N GLY A 143 13.23 11.53 -43.35
CA GLY A 143 13.36 10.41 -42.40
C GLY A 143 12.10 10.12 -41.58
N SER A 144 11.03 10.92 -41.71
CA SER A 144 9.75 10.64 -41.02
C SER A 144 9.08 9.42 -41.63
N GLN A 145 8.27 8.71 -40.86
CA GLN A 145 7.55 7.52 -41.33
C GLN A 145 6.09 7.48 -40.87
N TYR A 146 5.27 6.74 -41.60
CA TYR A 146 3.90 6.38 -41.25
C TYR A 146 3.67 4.91 -41.58
N GLU A 147 2.91 4.20 -40.75
CA GLU A 147 2.50 2.81 -40.93
C GLU A 147 1.04 2.67 -40.53
N GLY A 148 0.18 2.19 -41.44
CA GLY A 148 -1.24 2.00 -41.15
C GLY A 148 -2.12 2.01 -42.40
N ASP A 149 -3.40 2.30 -42.20
CA ASP A 149 -4.39 2.27 -43.27
C ASP A 149 -4.18 3.43 -44.27
N VAL A 150 -4.38 3.14 -45.55
CA VAL A 150 -4.26 4.09 -46.67
C VAL A 150 -5.46 3.93 -47.59
N TYR A 151 -6.04 5.06 -48.00
CA TYR A 151 -7.16 5.09 -48.94
C TYR A 151 -6.88 6.13 -50.03
N LYS A 152 -6.73 5.65 -51.27
CA LYS A 152 -6.43 6.46 -52.46
C LYS A 152 -5.19 7.34 -52.28
N ALA A 153 -4.07 6.70 -51.94
CA ALA A 153 -2.77 7.34 -51.67
C ALA A 153 -2.77 8.40 -50.55
N ILE A 154 -3.72 8.34 -49.62
CA ILE A 154 -3.83 9.26 -48.48
C ILE A 154 -4.02 8.45 -47.18
N ARG A 155 -3.26 8.80 -46.14
CA ARG A 155 -3.40 8.22 -44.78
C ARG A 155 -4.86 8.27 -44.30
N HIS A 156 -5.38 7.15 -43.84
CA HIS A 156 -6.76 6.96 -43.40
C HIS A 156 -6.83 6.00 -42.21
N GLY A 157 -8.05 5.63 -41.79
CA GLY A 157 -8.30 4.53 -40.86
C GLY A 157 -7.53 4.71 -39.55
N ASN A 158 -6.72 3.73 -39.17
CA ASN A 158 -5.78 3.79 -38.05
C ASN A 158 -4.34 3.73 -38.54
N GLY A 159 -3.44 4.47 -37.88
CA GLY A 159 -2.02 4.43 -38.23
C GLY A 159 -1.11 5.14 -37.25
N ILE A 160 0.14 4.69 -37.26
CA ILE A 160 1.25 5.23 -36.50
C ILE A 160 1.99 6.23 -37.40
N TYR A 161 2.37 7.39 -36.86
CA TYR A 161 3.32 8.31 -37.48
C TYR A 161 4.47 8.57 -36.52
N THR A 162 5.69 8.65 -37.04
CA THR A 162 6.90 9.00 -36.28
C THR A 162 7.69 10.06 -37.05
N SER A 163 8.11 11.13 -36.37
CA SER A 163 8.98 12.17 -36.94
C SER A 163 10.38 11.63 -37.27
N SER A 164 11.08 12.34 -38.14
CA SER A 164 12.43 12.01 -38.64
C SER A 164 13.51 11.84 -37.56
N ASP A 165 13.38 12.56 -36.46
CA ASP A 165 14.24 12.47 -35.29
C ASP A 165 13.77 11.42 -34.27
N GLY A 166 12.56 10.87 -34.44
CA GLY A 166 11.86 10.01 -33.47
C GLY A 166 11.32 10.75 -32.25
N GLN A 167 11.39 12.08 -32.17
CA GLN A 167 10.95 12.85 -30.99
C GLN A 167 9.43 12.90 -30.84
N VAL A 168 8.69 12.96 -31.95
CA VAL A 168 7.22 13.06 -31.96
C VAL A 168 6.63 11.85 -32.65
N SER A 169 5.72 11.14 -31.96
CA SER A 169 4.95 10.05 -32.54
C SER A 169 3.46 10.21 -32.28
N TYR A 170 2.63 9.74 -33.21
CA TYR A 170 1.18 9.69 -33.08
C TYR A 170 0.68 8.28 -33.36
N VAL A 171 -0.21 7.76 -32.52
CA VAL A 171 -0.88 6.47 -32.67
C VAL A 171 -2.38 6.71 -32.56
N GLY A 172 -3.13 6.48 -33.64
CA GLY A 172 -4.57 6.66 -33.60
C GLY A 172 -5.21 6.78 -34.98
N SER A 173 -6.42 7.32 -35.01
CA SER A 173 -7.23 7.39 -36.22
C SER A 173 -6.88 8.60 -37.12
N TRP A 174 -7.09 8.43 -38.42
CA TRP A 174 -6.79 9.40 -39.48
C TRP A 174 -7.95 9.50 -40.47
N HIS A 175 -8.26 10.72 -40.90
CA HIS A 175 -9.20 10.97 -41.99
C HIS A 175 -8.61 11.96 -43.00
N LYS A 176 -8.53 11.55 -44.27
CA LYS A 176 -8.02 12.35 -45.40
C LYS A 176 -6.68 13.04 -45.07
N GLY A 177 -5.72 12.28 -44.55
CA GLY A 177 -4.35 12.74 -44.28
C GLY A 177 -4.16 13.51 -42.96
N LYS A 178 -5.22 13.75 -42.20
CA LYS A 178 -5.22 14.48 -40.91
C LYS A 178 -5.61 13.56 -39.75
N ARG A 179 -5.08 13.82 -38.55
CA ARG A 179 -5.51 13.19 -37.29
C ARG A 179 -6.99 13.49 -37.05
N HIS A 180 -7.78 12.46 -36.76
CA HIS A 180 -9.24 12.58 -36.59
C HIS A 180 -9.79 11.37 -35.82
N GLY A 181 -10.74 11.56 -34.90
CA GLY A 181 -11.19 10.50 -34.00
C GLY A 181 -10.31 10.40 -32.76
N LYS A 182 -10.15 9.20 -32.18
CA LYS A 182 -9.28 8.98 -31.01
C LYS A 182 -7.81 8.84 -31.44
N GLY A 183 -6.88 9.31 -30.60
CA GLY A 183 -5.46 9.04 -30.79
C GLY A 183 -4.54 9.69 -29.76
N VAL A 184 -3.42 9.04 -29.51
CA VAL A 184 -2.34 9.50 -28.63
C VAL A 184 -1.26 10.18 -29.46
N ILE A 185 -0.75 11.33 -29.00
CA ILE A 185 0.50 11.92 -29.48
C ILE A 185 1.51 11.97 -28.33
N TYR A 186 2.73 11.51 -28.59
CA TYR A 186 3.90 11.72 -27.73
C TYR A 186 4.73 12.86 -28.31
N TYR A 187 5.23 13.73 -27.44
CA TYR A 187 5.99 14.94 -27.80
C TYR A 187 7.50 14.79 -27.51
N ASN A 188 7.93 13.66 -26.94
CA ASN A 188 9.32 13.33 -26.65
C ASN A 188 9.56 11.81 -26.69
N LYS A 189 10.83 11.41 -26.89
CA LYS A 189 11.26 10.01 -27.04
C LYS A 189 11.00 9.17 -25.79
N GLU A 190 11.06 9.81 -24.63
CA GLU A 190 10.91 9.18 -23.32
C GLU A 190 9.43 8.92 -22.97
N GLY A 191 8.49 9.37 -23.82
CA GLY A 191 7.06 9.15 -23.65
C GLY A 191 6.41 9.92 -22.49
N THR A 192 7.14 10.80 -21.81
CA THR A 192 6.67 11.49 -20.58
C THR A 192 5.77 12.71 -20.85
N SER A 193 5.83 13.30 -22.03
CA SER A 193 4.98 14.42 -22.46
C SER A 193 4.08 13.96 -23.62
N TRP A 194 2.77 13.91 -23.40
CA TRP A 194 1.82 13.28 -24.33
C TRP A 194 0.42 13.87 -24.22
N TYR A 195 -0.41 13.66 -25.24
CA TYR A 195 -1.86 13.88 -25.20
C TYR A 195 -2.61 12.69 -25.78
N ASP A 196 -3.59 12.18 -25.04
CA ASP A 196 -4.55 11.18 -25.48
C ASP A 196 -5.96 11.81 -25.48
N GLY A 197 -6.73 11.61 -26.54
CA GLY A 197 -8.08 12.14 -26.61
C GLY A 197 -8.65 12.25 -28.02
N ASP A 198 -9.66 13.09 -28.16
CA ASP A 198 -10.34 13.37 -29.41
C ASP A 198 -9.54 14.35 -30.30
N TRP A 199 -9.64 14.12 -31.60
CA TRP A 199 -9.05 14.94 -32.65
C TRP A 199 -10.09 15.24 -33.73
N ILE A 200 -10.10 16.49 -34.22
CA ILE A 200 -10.81 16.87 -35.43
C ILE A 200 -9.83 17.59 -36.36
N ALA A 201 -9.47 16.92 -37.46
CA ALA A 201 -8.72 17.50 -38.58
C ALA A 201 -7.38 18.17 -38.17
N ASN A 202 -6.59 17.45 -37.38
CA ASN A 202 -5.35 17.86 -36.70
C ASN A 202 -5.49 18.70 -35.41
N ASN A 203 -6.67 19.23 -35.08
CA ASN A 203 -6.88 19.94 -33.80
C ASN A 203 -7.30 18.98 -32.69
N LYS A 204 -6.88 19.25 -31.44
CA LYS A 204 -7.51 18.68 -30.24
C LYS A 204 -8.88 19.35 -30.05
N GLU A 205 -9.89 18.52 -29.86
CA GLU A 205 -11.30 18.89 -29.64
C GLU A 205 -11.89 17.85 -28.65
N GLY A 206 -13.18 17.88 -28.34
CA GLY A 206 -13.84 16.80 -27.59
C GLY A 206 -13.31 16.63 -26.16
N TRP A 207 -12.94 15.42 -25.76
CA TRP A 207 -12.36 15.11 -24.44
C TRP A 207 -10.94 14.56 -24.59
N GLY A 208 -10.03 14.93 -23.68
CA GLY A 208 -8.67 14.40 -23.68
C GLY A 208 -7.84 14.77 -22.45
N VAL A 209 -6.80 13.98 -22.24
CA VAL A 209 -5.80 14.12 -21.17
C VAL A 209 -4.47 14.55 -21.80
N GLN A 210 -3.79 15.55 -21.22
CA GLN A 210 -2.43 15.92 -21.59
C GLN A 210 -1.52 15.88 -20.37
N CYS A 211 -0.44 15.09 -20.45
CA CYS A 211 0.74 15.25 -19.61
C CYS A 211 1.72 16.21 -20.31
N PHE A 212 2.17 17.23 -19.59
CA PHE A 212 3.16 18.20 -20.05
C PHE A 212 4.57 17.78 -19.65
N SER A 213 5.60 18.31 -20.33
CA SER A 213 7.01 18.07 -19.99
C SER A 213 7.42 18.56 -18.60
N SER A 214 6.58 19.37 -17.93
CA SER A 214 6.71 19.74 -16.52
C SER A 214 6.03 18.76 -15.54
N CYS A 215 5.60 17.60 -16.03
CA CYS A 215 4.76 16.60 -15.35
C CYS A 215 3.39 17.11 -14.85
N ASN A 216 2.99 18.33 -15.23
CA ASN A 216 1.62 18.80 -15.00
C ASN A 216 0.66 17.98 -15.87
N VAL A 217 -0.56 17.71 -15.38
CA VAL A 217 -1.56 16.92 -16.11
C VAL A 217 -2.87 17.71 -16.21
N TYR A 218 -3.38 17.90 -17.43
CA TYR A 218 -4.75 18.35 -17.69
C TYR A 218 -5.62 17.17 -18.14
N GLU A 219 -6.89 17.16 -17.72
CA GLU A 219 -7.88 16.13 -17.97
C GLU A 219 -9.24 16.81 -18.14
N GLY A 220 -9.84 16.79 -19.33
CA GLY A 220 -11.12 17.44 -19.55
C GLY A 220 -11.43 17.74 -21.02
N GLN A 221 -12.29 18.73 -21.25
CA GLN A 221 -12.71 19.08 -22.60
C GLN A 221 -11.71 19.99 -23.32
N TRP A 222 -11.68 19.88 -24.65
CA TRP A 222 -10.76 20.60 -25.54
C TRP A 222 -11.51 21.28 -26.68
N LYS A 223 -11.00 22.43 -27.11
CA LYS A 223 -11.49 23.17 -28.28
C LYS A 223 -10.37 23.91 -28.99
N ASN A 224 -10.20 23.69 -30.29
CA ASN A 224 -9.16 24.31 -31.12
C ASN A 224 -7.74 24.24 -30.49
N ASN A 225 -7.36 23.10 -29.90
CA ASN A 225 -6.10 22.90 -29.17
C ASN A 225 -5.96 23.64 -27.82
N GLN A 226 -7.04 24.16 -27.24
CA GLN A 226 -7.05 24.83 -25.93
C GLN A 226 -7.98 24.13 -24.94
N PHE A 227 -7.71 24.26 -23.64
CA PHE A 227 -8.62 23.81 -22.58
C PHE A 227 -9.97 24.54 -22.69
N HIS A 228 -11.08 23.81 -22.53
CA HIS A 228 -12.42 24.36 -22.61
C HIS A 228 -13.41 23.56 -21.75
N GLY A 229 -14.66 24.03 -21.63
CA GLY A 229 -15.73 23.30 -20.97
C GLY A 229 -15.41 23.02 -19.51
N GLN A 230 -15.68 21.79 -19.06
CA GLN A 230 -15.22 21.29 -17.76
C GLN A 230 -13.84 20.62 -17.90
N GLY A 231 -12.97 20.86 -16.92
CA GLY A 231 -11.65 20.22 -16.88
C GLY A 231 -10.92 20.36 -15.55
N LYS A 232 -10.03 19.41 -15.29
CA LYS A 232 -9.17 19.30 -14.12
C LYS A 232 -7.71 19.45 -14.54
N ILE A 233 -6.94 20.24 -13.80
CA ILE A 233 -5.49 20.36 -13.98
C ILE A 233 -4.79 20.12 -12.64
N ARG A 234 -3.67 19.39 -12.69
CA ARG A 234 -2.79 19.09 -11.55
C ARG A 234 -1.40 19.64 -11.85
N TRP A 235 -0.93 20.55 -11.02
CA TRP A 235 0.40 21.15 -11.09
C TRP A 235 1.30 20.48 -10.06
N LEU A 236 1.99 19.41 -10.45
CA LEU A 236 2.78 18.59 -9.52
C LEU A 236 3.95 19.34 -8.87
N THR A 237 4.47 20.37 -9.54
CA THR A 237 5.64 21.15 -9.07
C THR A 237 5.31 22.19 -8.00
N SER A 238 4.09 22.74 -7.99
CA SER A 238 3.59 23.60 -6.91
C SER A 238 2.63 22.89 -5.95
N ASN A 239 2.33 21.61 -6.20
CA ASN A 239 1.39 20.79 -5.46
C ASN A 239 -0.02 21.41 -5.43
N GLU A 240 -0.48 21.89 -6.58
CA GLU A 240 -1.80 22.52 -6.76
C GLU A 240 -2.70 21.69 -7.68
N GLU A 241 -4.01 21.87 -7.50
CA GLU A 241 -5.04 21.33 -8.38
C GLU A 241 -6.13 22.38 -8.63
N TYR A 242 -6.67 22.44 -9.85
CA TYR A 242 -7.93 23.12 -10.13
C TYR A 242 -8.88 22.18 -10.87
N THR A 243 -10.15 22.15 -10.48
CA THR A 243 -11.23 21.43 -11.17
C THR A 243 -12.39 22.39 -11.38
N GLY A 244 -12.80 22.59 -12.64
CA GLY A 244 -13.91 23.49 -12.94
C GLY A 244 -13.97 23.93 -14.39
N GLN A 245 -14.58 25.10 -14.63
CA GLN A 245 -14.85 25.60 -15.98
C GLN A 245 -13.65 26.32 -16.62
N TRP A 246 -13.52 26.17 -17.94
CA TRP A 246 -12.43 26.70 -18.77
C TRP A 246 -12.96 27.36 -20.05
N VAL A 247 -12.40 28.52 -20.39
CA VAL A 247 -12.63 29.21 -21.65
C VAL A 247 -11.28 29.60 -22.26
N ASN A 248 -11.00 29.12 -23.47
CA ASN A 248 -9.81 29.44 -24.26
C ASN A 248 -8.48 29.27 -23.50
N GLY A 249 -8.34 28.15 -22.77
CA GLY A 249 -7.15 27.85 -21.96
C GLY A 249 -7.12 28.50 -20.56
N ILE A 250 -8.14 29.27 -20.16
CA ILE A 250 -8.15 30.06 -18.92
C ILE A 250 -9.32 29.65 -18.02
N GLN A 251 -9.10 29.54 -16.70
CA GLN A 251 -10.13 29.29 -15.69
C GLN A 251 -11.20 30.41 -15.75
N ASN A 252 -12.46 30.04 -15.97
CA ASN A 252 -13.55 31.00 -16.17
C ASN A 252 -14.91 30.31 -15.94
N GLY A 253 -15.75 30.88 -15.07
CA GLY A 253 -16.94 30.24 -14.53
C GLY A 253 -16.70 29.58 -13.17
N SER A 254 -17.52 28.59 -12.80
CA SER A 254 -17.45 27.93 -11.48
C SER A 254 -16.28 26.93 -11.41
N GLY A 255 -15.55 26.91 -10.29
CA GLY A 255 -14.51 25.91 -10.04
C GLY A 255 -13.99 25.86 -8.61
N THR A 256 -13.18 24.83 -8.35
CA THR A 256 -12.44 24.62 -7.10
C THR A 256 -10.94 24.69 -7.38
N HIS A 257 -10.19 25.44 -6.57
CA HIS A 257 -8.71 25.49 -6.60
C HIS A 257 -8.18 25.06 -5.24
N THR A 258 -7.37 24.01 -5.22
CA THR A 258 -6.83 23.38 -4.02
C THR A 258 -5.30 23.50 -4.03
N TRP A 259 -4.72 24.00 -2.94
CA TRP A 259 -3.28 24.11 -2.71
C TRP A 259 -2.87 23.09 -1.65
N PHE A 260 -2.28 21.96 -2.05
CA PHE A 260 -1.82 20.94 -1.10
C PHE A 260 -0.49 21.37 -0.48
N LEU A 261 -0.46 21.59 0.82
CA LEU A 261 0.77 21.90 1.54
C LEU A 261 1.59 20.62 1.73
N GLN A 262 2.91 20.77 1.90
CA GLN A 262 3.80 19.63 2.16
C GLN A 262 3.38 18.93 3.46
N ARG A 263 3.22 17.60 3.41
CA ARG A 263 2.82 16.81 4.59
C ARG A 263 3.87 16.93 5.70
N VAL A 264 3.46 17.51 6.83
CA VAL A 264 4.10 17.28 8.12
C VAL A 264 3.40 16.08 8.76
N SER A 265 4.16 15.06 9.14
CA SER A 265 3.62 13.86 9.79
C SER A 265 2.87 14.21 11.09
N GLY A 266 1.71 13.59 11.32
CA GLY A 266 0.94 13.78 12.56
C GLY A 266 0.14 15.08 12.66
N THR A 267 -0.25 15.73 11.55
CA THR A 267 -1.03 16.98 11.56
C THR A 267 -2.54 16.79 11.38
N GLN A 268 -3.33 17.46 12.22
CA GLN A 268 -4.77 17.21 12.41
C GLN A 268 -5.68 17.73 11.29
N TYR A 269 -5.30 18.82 10.62
CA TYR A 269 -6.14 19.43 9.58
C TYR A 269 -5.88 18.81 8.21
N SER A 270 -6.85 18.93 7.31
CA SER A 270 -6.52 18.87 5.88
C SER A 270 -5.50 19.96 5.58
N LEU A 271 -4.24 19.58 5.38
CA LEU A 271 -3.15 20.47 4.96
C LEU A 271 -3.32 20.90 3.50
N ARG A 272 -4.47 21.50 3.19
CA ARG A 272 -4.76 22.14 1.92
C ARG A 272 -5.48 23.47 2.18
N ASN A 273 -5.10 24.51 1.46
CA ASN A 273 -6.02 25.62 1.27
C ASN A 273 -6.95 25.26 0.11
N GLU A 274 -8.19 25.72 0.12
CA GLU A 274 -9.17 25.38 -0.91
C GLU A 274 -10.13 26.54 -1.15
N TYR A 275 -10.20 27.00 -2.39
CA TYR A 275 -11.22 27.96 -2.85
C TYR A 275 -12.30 27.22 -3.63
N VAL A 276 -13.56 27.50 -3.33
CA VAL A 276 -14.72 27.03 -4.10
C VAL A 276 -15.55 28.25 -4.49
N GLY A 277 -15.70 28.53 -5.79
CA GLY A 277 -16.44 29.72 -6.23
C GLY A 277 -16.25 30.04 -7.71
N ASN A 278 -16.49 31.30 -8.06
CA ASN A 278 -16.42 31.77 -9.44
C ASN A 278 -15.05 32.35 -9.81
N PHE A 279 -14.66 32.11 -11.06
CA PHE A 279 -13.44 32.62 -11.68
C PHE A 279 -13.80 33.46 -12.91
N VAL A 280 -13.06 34.55 -13.12
CA VAL A 280 -13.08 35.35 -14.34
C VAL A 280 -11.63 35.60 -14.77
N ASN A 281 -11.27 35.16 -15.98
CA ASN A 281 -9.92 35.31 -16.56
C ASN A 281 -8.77 34.87 -15.62
N GLY A 282 -8.89 33.70 -14.98
CA GLY A 282 -7.85 33.18 -14.07
C GLY A 282 -7.79 33.87 -12.69
N LYS A 283 -8.86 34.56 -12.29
CA LYS A 283 -8.96 35.21 -10.98
C LYS A 283 -10.29 34.90 -10.31
N ARG A 284 -10.26 34.68 -9.00
CA ARG A 284 -11.43 34.57 -8.13
C ARG A 284 -12.19 35.90 -8.12
N GLU A 285 -13.47 35.86 -8.43
CA GLU A 285 -14.34 37.02 -8.69
C GLU A 285 -15.80 36.66 -8.39
N GLY A 286 -16.56 37.53 -7.74
CA GLY A 286 -17.93 37.24 -7.28
C GLY A 286 -17.95 36.39 -6.00
N GLN A 287 -19.06 35.69 -5.72
CA GLN A 287 -19.19 34.89 -4.50
C GLN A 287 -18.25 33.66 -4.52
N GLY A 288 -17.63 33.36 -3.36
CA GLY A 288 -16.84 32.15 -3.18
C GLY A 288 -16.36 31.92 -1.74
N GLN A 289 -16.21 30.65 -1.39
CA GLN A 289 -15.70 30.18 -0.11
C GLN A 289 -14.19 29.92 -0.19
N PHE A 290 -13.47 30.13 0.91
CA PHE A 290 -12.06 29.78 1.04
C PHE A 290 -11.80 29.12 2.39
N TYR A 291 -11.45 27.84 2.35
CA TYR A 291 -11.03 27.03 3.49
C TYR A 291 -9.51 27.16 3.65
N TYR A 292 -9.05 27.56 4.83
CA TYR A 292 -7.63 27.65 5.14
C TYR A 292 -7.16 26.37 5.85
N ALA A 293 -5.95 25.92 5.54
CA ALA A 293 -5.35 24.71 6.13
C ALA A 293 -5.21 24.73 7.67
N ASN A 294 -5.37 25.90 8.30
CA ASN A 294 -5.36 26.10 9.76
C ASN A 294 -6.76 26.08 10.41
N GLY A 295 -7.79 25.66 9.67
CA GLY A 295 -9.17 25.58 10.14
C GLY A 295 -9.96 26.89 10.10
N ALA A 296 -9.38 28.00 9.65
CA ALA A 296 -10.13 29.21 9.35
C ALA A 296 -10.92 29.08 8.03
N MET A 297 -11.95 29.91 7.85
CA MET A 297 -12.80 29.92 6.65
C MET A 297 -13.23 31.35 6.29
N TYR A 298 -13.27 31.68 5.00
CA TYR A 298 -14.01 32.82 4.46
C TYR A 298 -15.18 32.34 3.61
N ASP A 299 -16.29 33.08 3.64
CA ASP A 299 -17.45 32.90 2.77
C ASP A 299 -18.00 34.30 2.41
N GLY A 300 -17.98 34.67 1.12
CA GLY A 300 -18.39 36.00 0.68
C GLY A 300 -17.81 36.41 -0.67
N GLU A 301 -17.82 37.72 -0.95
CA GLU A 301 -17.41 38.24 -2.25
C GLU A 301 -15.88 38.26 -2.45
N TRP A 302 -15.49 38.13 -3.72
CA TRP A 302 -14.12 38.19 -4.22
C TRP A 302 -14.02 39.13 -5.41
N LYS A 303 -12.85 39.77 -5.56
CA LYS A 303 -12.52 40.66 -6.66
C LYS A 303 -11.03 40.57 -6.96
N ASN A 304 -10.68 40.15 -8.16
CA ASN A 304 -9.31 40.03 -8.67
C ASN A 304 -8.39 39.29 -7.69
N ASN A 305 -8.81 38.08 -7.26
CA ASN A 305 -8.12 37.23 -6.28
C ASN A 305 -8.08 37.75 -4.83
N LYS A 306 -8.82 38.80 -4.47
CA LYS A 306 -8.90 39.33 -3.10
C LYS A 306 -10.31 39.25 -2.52
N LYS A 307 -10.44 39.09 -1.21
CA LYS A 307 -11.73 39.21 -0.51
C LYS A 307 -12.24 40.65 -0.60
N HIS A 308 -13.52 40.81 -0.87
CA HIS A 308 -14.20 42.08 -1.07
C HIS A 308 -15.66 42.00 -0.63
N GLY A 309 -16.44 43.08 -0.80
CA GLY A 309 -17.90 43.11 -0.59
C GLY A 309 -18.30 42.63 0.80
N MET A 310 -19.47 42.02 0.92
CA MET A 310 -19.88 41.40 2.20
C MET A 310 -19.31 39.99 2.34
N GLY A 311 -18.89 39.64 3.56
CA GLY A 311 -18.40 38.29 3.87
C GLY A 311 -18.42 37.93 5.35
N LYS A 312 -18.43 36.61 5.58
CA LYS A 312 -18.30 35.93 6.87
C LYS A 312 -16.89 35.34 6.96
N PHE A 313 -16.16 35.64 8.02
CA PHE A 313 -14.84 35.07 8.29
C PHE A 313 -14.84 34.35 9.64
N VAL A 314 -14.61 33.04 9.61
CA VAL A 314 -14.40 32.19 10.80
C VAL A 314 -12.89 32.12 11.04
N PHE A 315 -12.44 32.63 12.17
CA PHE A 315 -11.04 32.61 12.58
C PHE A 315 -10.64 31.22 13.11
N LYS A 316 -9.34 30.91 13.11
CA LYS A 316 -8.77 29.63 13.60
C LYS A 316 -9.08 29.29 15.07
N ASN A 317 -9.59 30.25 15.84
CA ASN A 317 -10.02 30.10 17.23
C ASN A 317 -11.55 29.93 17.39
N GLY A 318 -12.30 29.84 16.29
CA GLY A 318 -13.76 29.71 16.29
C GLY A 318 -14.54 31.03 16.37
N GLN A 319 -13.86 32.19 16.51
CA GLN A 319 -14.53 33.49 16.43
C GLN A 319 -15.07 33.73 15.01
N ILE A 320 -16.15 34.51 14.89
CA ILE A 320 -16.80 34.83 13.62
C ILE A 320 -16.91 36.35 13.46
N TYR A 321 -16.42 36.89 12.35
CA TYR A 321 -16.76 38.24 11.86
C TYR A 321 -17.74 38.12 10.70
N ILE A 322 -18.68 39.06 10.59
CA ILE A 322 -19.58 39.23 9.44
C ILE A 322 -19.64 40.73 9.14
N GLY A 323 -19.30 41.14 7.92
CA GLY A 323 -19.25 42.55 7.54
C GLY A 323 -18.51 42.78 6.21
N GLU A 324 -18.19 44.03 5.91
CA GLU A 324 -17.52 44.40 4.65
C GLU A 324 -16.01 44.06 4.65
N PHE A 325 -15.52 43.67 3.48
CA PHE A 325 -14.10 43.48 3.14
C PHE A 325 -13.67 44.37 1.98
N VAL A 326 -12.45 44.92 2.09
CA VAL A 326 -11.81 45.75 1.06
C VAL A 326 -10.37 45.28 0.87
N HIS A 327 -10.09 44.70 -0.30
CA HIS A 327 -8.75 44.21 -0.70
C HIS A 327 -8.09 43.29 0.35
N ASP A 328 -8.80 42.23 0.76
CA ASP A 328 -8.44 41.27 1.82
C ASP A 328 -8.52 41.78 3.27
N GLN A 329 -8.77 43.07 3.49
CA GLN A 329 -8.87 43.68 4.83
C GLN A 329 -10.32 43.83 5.28
N ILE A 330 -10.56 43.70 6.59
CA ILE A 330 -11.83 44.02 7.25
C ILE A 330 -12.04 45.54 7.20
N ALA A 331 -13.18 46.02 6.69
CA ALA A 331 -13.40 47.45 6.45
C ALA A 331 -13.72 48.23 7.74
N GLU A 332 -14.74 47.79 8.51
CA GLU A 332 -14.97 48.28 9.86
C GLU A 332 -14.17 47.43 10.85
N HIS A 333 -13.12 47.99 11.46
CA HIS A 333 -12.41 47.31 12.54
C HIS A 333 -13.23 47.40 13.84
N PRO A 334 -13.69 46.28 14.45
CA PRO A 334 -13.98 46.27 15.87
C PRO A 334 -12.69 46.58 16.63
N ASN A 335 -12.77 47.12 17.86
CA ASN A 335 -11.61 47.50 18.68
C ASN A 335 -10.83 46.29 19.23
N PHE A 336 -10.31 45.44 18.35
CA PHE A 336 -9.31 44.43 18.67
C PHE A 336 -7.97 45.13 18.95
N LYS A 337 -7.58 45.19 20.22
CA LYS A 337 -6.21 45.59 20.60
C LYS A 337 -5.21 44.57 20.06
N TYR A 338 -4.56 44.91 18.95
CA TYR A 338 -3.46 44.13 18.38
C TYR A 338 -2.15 44.39 19.15
N ASP A 339 -2.04 43.83 20.34
CA ASP A 339 -0.73 43.69 20.98
C ASP A 339 0.09 42.64 20.22
N ARG A 340 1.20 43.08 19.62
CA ARG A 340 2.18 42.15 19.05
C ARG A 340 2.83 41.38 20.19
N VAL A 341 2.96 40.06 20.02
CA VAL A 341 3.68 39.07 20.87
C VAL A 341 2.86 38.34 21.94
N ASN A 342 1.73 38.84 22.46
CA ASN A 342 0.90 38.06 23.42
C ASN A 342 -0.62 38.20 23.22
N THR A 343 -1.39 37.23 23.74
CA THR A 343 -2.85 37.17 23.66
C THR A 343 -3.54 38.33 24.39
N PRO A 344 -4.46 39.09 23.74
CA PRO A 344 -5.18 40.18 24.41
C PRO A 344 -6.18 39.69 25.47
N ASP A 345 -6.30 40.44 26.56
CA ASP A 345 -7.41 40.36 27.52
C ASP A 345 -8.74 40.77 26.85
N LEU A 346 -9.85 40.15 27.29
CA LEU A 346 -11.18 40.22 26.65
C LEU A 346 -12.28 40.80 27.56
N SER A 347 -11.90 41.41 28.69
CA SER A 347 -12.79 42.03 29.69
C SER A 347 -13.75 43.14 29.20
N GLY A 348 -13.72 43.53 27.91
CA GLY A 348 -14.40 44.73 27.39
C GLY A 348 -15.50 44.56 26.32
N ILE A 349 -15.70 43.37 25.73
CA ILE A 349 -16.64 43.22 24.60
C ILE A 349 -18.06 42.90 25.09
N HIS A 350 -19.01 43.79 24.80
CA HIS A 350 -20.43 43.56 25.04
C HIS A 350 -20.98 42.51 24.08
N THR A 351 -21.38 41.35 24.60
CA THR A 351 -22.30 40.45 23.90
C THR A 351 -23.68 41.09 23.84
N GLN A 352 -24.13 41.49 22.64
CA GLN A 352 -25.56 41.79 22.45
C GLN A 352 -26.35 40.49 22.52
N SER A 353 -26.89 40.22 23.70
CA SER A 353 -27.87 39.15 23.92
C SER A 353 -29.08 39.37 23.03
N LEU A 354 -29.49 38.34 22.28
CA LEU A 354 -30.69 38.36 21.45
C LEU A 354 -31.97 38.20 22.29
N MET A 355 -32.19 39.14 23.20
CA MET A 355 -33.49 39.41 23.83
C MET A 355 -33.75 40.91 23.90
N ASN A 356 -34.44 41.43 22.88
CA ASN A 356 -35.46 42.46 23.07
C ASN A 356 -36.44 42.48 21.88
N SER A 357 -37.71 42.78 22.16
CA SER A 357 -38.80 42.59 21.19
C SER A 357 -39.08 43.84 20.35
N ALA A 358 -39.06 43.67 19.03
CA ALA A 358 -39.70 44.57 18.07
C ALA A 358 -40.32 43.74 16.95
N LYS A 359 -41.51 44.13 16.46
CA LYS A 359 -42.29 43.38 15.48
C LYS A 359 -42.00 43.86 14.06
N TYR A 360 -41.85 42.93 13.12
CA TYR A 360 -42.48 42.86 11.78
C TYR A 360 -41.64 42.01 10.81
N GLY A 361 -42.30 41.25 9.92
CA GLY A 361 -41.66 40.50 8.83
C GLY A 361 -41.54 38.99 9.09
N THR A 362 -42.47 38.20 8.55
CA THR A 362 -42.42 36.73 8.62
C THR A 362 -41.34 36.18 7.70
N PHE A 363 -40.20 35.76 8.25
CA PHE A 363 -39.27 34.87 7.56
C PHE A 363 -39.27 33.50 8.23
N ASN A 364 -39.68 32.47 7.48
CA ASN A 364 -39.47 31.07 7.86
C ASN A 364 -37.99 30.74 7.69
N SER A 365 -37.19 30.99 8.73
CA SER A 365 -35.87 30.42 8.89
C SER A 365 -35.84 29.59 10.17
N GLY A 366 -36.12 28.29 10.04
CA GLY A 366 -35.65 27.33 11.05
C GLY A 366 -34.13 27.45 11.16
N ILE A 367 -33.60 27.31 12.37
CA ILE A 367 -32.15 27.33 12.60
C ILE A 367 -31.54 26.22 11.72
N PRO A 368 -30.62 26.52 10.78
CA PRO A 368 -30.02 25.49 9.95
C PRO A 368 -29.33 24.45 10.84
N SER A 369 -29.61 23.17 10.60
CA SER A 369 -28.91 22.07 11.25
C SER A 369 -27.41 22.12 10.92
N LEU A 370 -26.56 21.64 11.83
CA LEU A 370 -25.10 21.67 11.67
C LEU A 370 -24.54 20.68 10.63
N SER A 371 -25.39 20.13 9.75
CA SER A 371 -24.97 19.22 8.69
C SER A 371 -23.98 19.91 7.73
N GLY A 372 -22.79 19.33 7.58
CA GLY A 372 -21.64 19.96 6.89
C GLY A 372 -20.66 20.72 7.80
N SER A 373 -20.85 20.71 9.12
CA SER A 373 -19.91 21.27 10.09
C SER A 373 -18.67 20.38 10.29
N PHE A 374 -17.51 20.99 10.60
CA PHE A 374 -16.30 20.28 11.05
C PHE A 374 -16.48 19.57 12.43
N MET A 375 -17.64 19.72 13.07
CA MET A 375 -17.95 19.22 14.41
C MET A 375 -19.17 18.29 14.43
N GLU A 376 -19.45 17.60 13.33
CA GLU A 376 -20.37 16.46 13.31
C GLU A 376 -19.83 15.36 14.24
N LEU A 377 -20.57 15.06 15.31
CA LEU A 377 -20.21 14.06 16.33
C LEU A 377 -20.88 12.74 16.00
N ASP A 378 -20.08 11.68 15.79
CA ASP A 378 -20.63 10.34 15.56
C ASP A 378 -21.12 9.73 16.89
N LEU A 379 -22.40 9.94 17.19
CA LEU A 379 -23.09 9.44 18.39
C LEU A 379 -24.13 8.36 18.05
N PHE A 380 -24.09 7.78 16.84
CA PHE A 380 -25.17 6.93 16.33
C PHE A 380 -25.47 5.72 17.22
N ALA A 381 -24.45 4.96 17.64
CA ALA A 381 -24.63 3.79 18.50
C ALA A 381 -25.20 4.17 19.88
N LEU A 382 -24.71 5.25 20.50
CA LEU A 382 -25.22 5.76 21.76
C LEU A 382 -26.68 6.23 21.66
N LEU A 383 -27.00 7.03 20.63
CA LEU A 383 -28.36 7.54 20.42
C LEU A 383 -29.37 6.42 20.16
N ASN A 384 -28.96 5.29 19.57
CA ASN A 384 -29.84 4.13 19.40
C ASN A 384 -30.22 3.40 20.71
N THR A 385 -29.66 3.81 21.86
CA THR A 385 -30.14 3.38 23.19
C THR A 385 -31.36 4.18 23.69
N PHE A 386 -31.72 5.28 23.00
CA PHE A 386 -32.85 6.17 23.34
C PHE A 386 -34.04 5.98 22.39
N PRO A 387 -35.28 6.28 22.84
CA PRO A 387 -36.48 6.26 21.99
C PRO A 387 -36.32 7.16 20.74
N GLU A 388 -36.83 6.71 19.59
CA GLU A 388 -36.59 7.38 18.30
C GLU A 388 -37.01 8.86 18.29
N GLU A 389 -38.05 9.21 19.05
CA GLU A 389 -38.62 10.54 19.21
C GLU A 389 -37.70 11.50 19.98
N GLU A 390 -36.85 10.98 20.87
CA GLU A 390 -35.98 11.77 21.76
C GLU A 390 -34.58 12.01 21.17
N ARG A 391 -34.07 11.09 20.33
CA ARG A 391 -32.70 11.10 19.78
C ARG A 391 -32.25 12.44 19.17
N GLN A 392 -33.17 13.15 18.49
CA GLN A 392 -32.85 14.44 17.84
C GLN A 392 -32.69 15.59 18.84
N GLU A 393 -33.41 15.57 19.96
CA GLU A 393 -33.27 16.57 21.01
C GLU A 393 -32.07 16.26 21.91
N GLU A 394 -31.81 14.99 22.23
CA GLU A 394 -30.58 14.54 22.91
C GLU A 394 -29.32 14.96 22.15
N LEU A 395 -29.22 14.62 20.84
CA LEU A 395 -28.09 15.02 19.99
C LEU A 395 -27.84 16.53 20.05
N LYS A 396 -28.90 17.32 19.91
CA LYS A 396 -28.85 18.79 19.93
C LYS A 396 -28.45 19.35 21.29
N GLN A 397 -28.88 18.74 22.39
CA GLN A 397 -28.44 19.14 23.75
C GLN A 397 -26.96 18.78 24.00
N VAL A 398 -26.51 17.62 23.51
CA VAL A 398 -25.08 17.25 23.54
C VAL A 398 -24.23 18.20 22.71
N GLU A 399 -24.66 18.55 21.49
CA GLU A 399 -23.97 19.55 20.65
C GLU A 399 -23.83 20.88 21.42
N TYR A 400 -24.89 21.40 22.04
CA TYR A 400 -24.78 22.63 22.84
C TYR A 400 -23.87 22.50 24.06
N ALA A 401 -23.89 21.35 24.76
CA ALA A 401 -23.03 21.10 25.91
C ALA A 401 -21.54 21.03 25.51
N VAL A 402 -21.23 20.37 24.39
CA VAL A 402 -19.88 20.31 23.81
C VAL A 402 -19.44 21.69 23.31
N LEU A 403 -20.29 22.40 22.55
CA LEU A 403 -20.02 23.75 22.04
C LEU A 403 -19.68 24.74 23.16
N ARG A 404 -20.40 24.68 24.28
CA ARG A 404 -20.16 25.51 25.48
C ARG A 404 -18.77 25.31 26.09
N ASN A 405 -18.22 24.10 26.00
CA ASN A 405 -16.92 23.72 26.57
C ASN A 405 -15.78 23.65 25.54
N LEU A 406 -16.09 23.85 24.25
CA LEU A 406 -15.20 23.59 23.11
C LEU A 406 -13.85 24.31 23.19
N THR A 407 -13.80 25.54 23.73
CA THR A 407 -12.55 26.30 23.88
C THR A 407 -11.58 25.63 24.83
N GLU A 408 -12.06 25.10 25.97
CA GLU A 408 -11.23 24.39 26.93
C GLU A 408 -10.89 22.98 26.43
N LEU A 409 -11.84 22.28 25.82
CA LEU A 409 -11.59 20.98 25.20
C LEU A 409 -10.54 21.05 24.07
N ARG A 410 -10.51 22.14 23.29
CA ARG A 410 -9.45 22.39 22.30
C ARG A 410 -8.09 22.67 22.94
N LYS A 411 -8.03 23.39 24.07
CA LYS A 411 -6.77 23.58 24.84
C LYS A 411 -6.27 22.25 25.41
N ILE A 412 -7.15 21.46 26.01
CA ILE A 412 -6.85 20.14 26.60
C ILE A 412 -6.36 19.18 25.52
N TYR A 413 -7.13 19.02 24.43
CA TYR A 413 -6.72 18.19 23.28
C TYR A 413 -5.33 18.59 22.76
N LYS A 414 -5.10 19.90 22.54
CA LYS A 414 -3.82 20.42 22.07
C LYS A 414 -2.69 20.07 23.05
N PHE A 415 -2.89 20.32 24.35
CA PHE A 415 -1.92 20.02 25.38
C PHE A 415 -1.53 18.53 25.38
N TYR A 416 -2.51 17.63 25.45
CA TYR A 416 -2.23 16.18 25.46
C TYR A 416 -1.61 15.70 24.14
N SER A 417 -2.00 16.25 22.99
CA SER A 417 -1.37 15.96 21.70
C SER A 417 0.11 16.39 21.60
N SER A 418 0.55 17.32 22.46
CA SER A 418 1.95 17.78 22.50
C SER A 418 2.88 16.95 23.40
N LEU A 419 2.35 16.03 24.21
CA LEU A 419 3.16 15.24 25.15
C LEU A 419 4.07 14.27 24.37
N GLY A 420 5.39 14.49 24.44
CA GLY A 420 6.39 13.68 23.73
C GLY A 420 6.69 14.10 22.29
N ASN A 421 6.17 15.26 21.84
CA ASN A 421 6.47 15.85 20.54
C ASN A 421 7.33 17.12 20.70
N ASP A 422 8.22 17.39 19.73
CA ASP A 422 8.93 18.67 19.65
C ASP A 422 7.98 19.84 19.32
N ASP A 423 8.42 21.07 19.61
CA ASP A 423 7.64 22.31 19.40
C ASP A 423 7.21 22.53 17.94
N SER A 424 6.01 22.05 17.60
CA SER A 424 5.40 22.24 16.28
C SER A 424 4.99 23.70 16.06
N ILE A 425 5.66 24.36 15.11
CA ILE A 425 5.43 25.76 14.70
C ILE A 425 3.93 26.05 14.50
N ASP A 426 3.21 25.16 13.81
CA ASP A 426 1.79 25.33 13.48
C ASP A 426 0.80 24.73 14.50
N ASN A 427 1.30 24.14 15.60
CA ASN A 427 0.50 23.80 16.79
C ASN A 427 -0.67 22.82 16.54
N ALA A 428 -0.61 22.00 15.48
CA ALA A 428 -1.73 21.22 14.94
C ALA A 428 -1.54 19.70 15.06
N LEU A 429 -1.03 19.22 16.18
CA LEU A 429 -0.71 17.80 16.41
C LEU A 429 -1.98 16.91 16.52
N ILE A 430 -1.88 15.67 16.05
CA ILE A 430 -2.89 14.63 16.30
C ILE A 430 -2.59 13.94 17.63
N MET A 431 -3.62 13.65 18.42
CA MET A 431 -3.48 12.89 19.66
C MET A 431 -3.26 11.40 19.37
N THR A 432 -2.28 10.76 20.01
CA THR A 432 -2.11 9.30 19.99
C THR A 432 -2.94 8.63 21.09
N LYS A 433 -3.21 7.34 20.95
CA LYS A 433 -3.98 6.57 21.93
C LYS A 433 -3.27 6.53 23.30
N MET A 434 -1.93 6.51 23.31
CA MET A 434 -1.10 6.74 24.52
C MET A 434 -1.39 8.06 25.23
N GLN A 435 -1.48 9.17 24.48
CA GLN A 435 -1.77 10.49 25.04
C GLN A 435 -3.23 10.59 25.53
N PHE A 436 -4.17 9.92 24.85
CA PHE A 436 -5.56 9.84 25.26
C PHE A 436 -5.73 9.04 26.56
N TRP A 437 -5.08 7.89 26.70
CA TRP A 437 -5.06 7.13 27.95
C TRP A 437 -4.44 7.91 29.11
N ARG A 438 -3.37 8.68 28.88
CA ARG A 438 -2.81 9.58 29.91
C ARG A 438 -3.82 10.66 30.33
N PHE A 439 -4.55 11.24 29.38
CA PHE A 439 -5.66 12.15 29.65
C PHE A 439 -6.77 11.49 30.50
N LEU A 440 -7.17 10.26 30.19
CA LEU A 440 -8.18 9.52 30.97
C LEU A 440 -7.71 9.21 32.40
N LYS A 441 -6.46 8.79 32.58
CA LYS A 441 -5.86 8.55 33.91
C LYS A 441 -5.75 9.84 34.73
N ASP A 442 -5.26 10.93 34.13
CA ASP A 442 -5.19 12.23 34.80
C ASP A 442 -6.58 12.74 35.21
N CYS A 443 -7.59 12.56 34.34
CA CYS A 443 -8.98 12.90 34.61
C CYS A 443 -9.73 11.85 35.45
N LYS A 444 -9.06 10.78 35.88
CA LYS A 444 -9.61 9.73 36.75
C LYS A 444 -10.89 9.07 36.23
N PHE A 445 -11.00 8.85 34.92
CA PHE A 445 -12.13 8.07 34.38
C PHE A 445 -12.13 6.63 34.90
N HIS A 446 -10.94 6.09 35.22
CA HIS A 446 -10.75 4.74 35.76
C HIS A 446 -10.99 4.61 37.27
N HIS A 447 -11.48 5.65 37.95
CA HIS A 447 -11.80 5.62 39.41
C HIS A 447 -13.29 5.33 39.68
N TYR A 448 -14.02 4.81 38.68
CA TYR A 448 -15.47 4.56 38.71
C TYR A 448 -15.79 3.11 38.28
N ASP A 449 -15.19 2.13 38.94
CA ASP A 449 -15.38 0.68 38.73
C ASP A 449 -15.18 0.17 37.28
N LEU A 450 -14.42 0.92 36.46
CA LEU A 450 -14.04 0.57 35.09
C LEU A 450 -12.53 0.73 34.92
N THR A 451 -11.83 -0.32 34.48
CA THR A 451 -10.40 -0.24 34.13
C THR A 451 -10.18 0.59 32.86
N LEU A 452 -8.94 1.06 32.66
CA LEU A 452 -8.58 1.78 31.45
C LEU A 452 -8.73 0.93 30.18
N SER A 453 -8.55 -0.39 30.28
CA SER A 453 -8.80 -1.36 29.21
C SER A 453 -10.29 -1.50 28.88
N GLU A 454 -11.17 -1.43 29.87
CA GLU A 454 -12.64 -1.45 29.65
C GLU A 454 -13.14 -0.13 29.07
N LEU A 455 -12.62 1.01 29.53
CA LEU A 455 -12.84 2.32 28.90
C LEU A 455 -12.36 2.32 27.44
N ASP A 456 -11.28 1.61 27.12
CA ASP A 456 -10.80 1.47 25.74
C ASP A 456 -11.74 0.61 24.88
N ARG A 457 -12.21 -0.54 25.41
CA ARG A 457 -13.19 -1.42 24.74
C ARG A 457 -14.53 -0.73 24.46
N ILE A 458 -15.01 0.12 25.36
CA ILE A 458 -16.22 0.94 25.18
C ILE A 458 -16.11 1.87 23.95
N LEU A 459 -14.89 2.20 23.52
CA LEU A 459 -14.61 3.10 22.40
C LEU A 459 -14.18 2.38 21.11
N THR A 460 -14.00 1.05 21.12
CA THR A 460 -13.71 0.27 19.91
C THR A 460 -15.00 -0.19 19.23
N VAL A 461 -15.22 0.29 18.01
CA VAL A 461 -16.34 -0.12 17.14
C VAL A 461 -16.12 -1.54 16.60
N GLU A 462 -17.20 -2.27 16.32
CA GLU A 462 -17.28 -3.68 15.88
C GLU A 462 -16.45 -4.10 14.64
N ASN A 463 -15.67 -3.18 14.03
CA ASN A 463 -14.90 -3.39 12.80
C ASN A 463 -13.38 -3.16 12.98
N VAL A 464 -12.88 -3.02 14.21
CA VAL A 464 -11.43 -2.98 14.50
C VAL A 464 -10.87 -4.40 14.56
N ALA A 465 -9.70 -4.65 13.97
CA ALA A 465 -9.04 -5.96 14.05
C ALA A 465 -8.60 -6.24 15.51
N PRO A 466 -8.78 -7.46 16.06
CA PRO A 466 -8.41 -7.77 17.44
C PRO A 466 -6.94 -7.45 17.78
N GLU A 467 -6.04 -7.50 16.80
CA GLU A 467 -4.61 -7.20 16.93
C GLU A 467 -4.28 -5.69 16.99
N GLU A 468 -5.26 -4.82 16.70
CA GLU A 468 -5.16 -3.36 16.81
C GLU A 468 -5.82 -2.81 18.10
N ILE A 469 -6.57 -3.65 18.82
CA ILE A 469 -7.09 -3.33 20.15
C ILE A 469 -5.91 -3.07 21.09
N HIS A 470 -6.03 -2.05 21.93
CA HIS A 470 -4.96 -1.49 22.74
C HIS A 470 -3.63 -1.16 21.98
N SER A 471 -3.67 -0.87 20.67
CA SER A 471 -2.51 -0.35 19.93
C SER A 471 -2.14 1.09 20.38
N PRO A 472 -0.90 1.35 20.82
CA PRO A 472 -0.47 2.68 21.24
C PRO A 472 -0.34 3.69 20.07
N HIS A 473 -0.16 3.19 18.85
CA HIS A 473 0.05 3.96 17.63
C HIS A 473 -1.24 4.53 17.02
N SER A 474 -2.39 4.03 17.45
CA SER A 474 -3.70 4.54 17.00
C SER A 474 -3.80 6.04 17.20
N THR A 475 -4.36 6.76 16.22
CA THR A 475 -4.43 8.23 16.22
C THR A 475 -5.87 8.74 16.28
N MET A 476 -6.07 9.85 17.00
CA MET A 476 -7.38 10.38 17.37
C MET A 476 -7.48 11.86 17.03
N LEU A 477 -8.38 12.19 16.10
CA LEU A 477 -8.69 13.59 15.75
C LEU A 477 -9.55 14.23 16.84
N LEU A 478 -9.54 15.57 16.95
CA LEU A 478 -10.38 16.31 17.91
C LEU A 478 -11.86 15.89 17.89
N ARG A 479 -12.45 15.63 16.72
CA ARG A 479 -13.86 15.18 16.65
C ARG A 479 -14.06 13.82 17.35
N THR A 480 -13.13 12.89 17.15
CA THR A 480 -13.12 11.56 17.79
C THR A 480 -12.86 11.70 19.29
N PHE A 481 -11.95 12.57 19.71
CA PHE A 481 -11.73 12.90 21.12
C PHE A 481 -12.99 13.45 21.80
N LEU A 482 -13.72 14.37 21.15
CA LEU A 482 -14.98 14.91 21.66
C LEU A 482 -16.08 13.83 21.73
N THR A 483 -16.26 13.04 20.67
CA THR A 483 -17.15 11.87 20.66
C THR A 483 -16.82 10.91 21.79
N ASN A 484 -15.56 10.50 21.93
CA ASN A 484 -15.13 9.51 22.92
C ASN A 484 -15.36 10.00 24.36
N ILE A 485 -15.15 11.30 24.64
CA ILE A 485 -15.49 11.88 25.94
C ILE A 485 -17.00 11.81 26.20
N VAL A 486 -17.86 12.04 25.20
CA VAL A 486 -19.32 11.92 25.35
C VAL A 486 -19.73 10.47 25.67
N TYR A 487 -19.19 9.48 24.93
CA TYR A 487 -19.45 8.05 25.22
C TYR A 487 -18.99 7.68 26.65
N LEU A 488 -17.73 7.96 27.01
CA LEU A 488 -17.22 7.61 28.35
C LEU A 488 -17.95 8.35 29.47
N ALA A 489 -18.30 9.62 29.27
CA ALA A 489 -19.08 10.36 30.25
C ALA A 489 -20.46 9.76 30.46
N TYR A 490 -21.13 9.28 29.40
CA TYR A 490 -22.38 8.53 29.55
C TYR A 490 -22.14 7.22 30.31
N HIS A 491 -21.23 6.37 29.84
CA HIS A 491 -20.95 5.06 30.46
C HIS A 491 -20.54 5.12 31.93
N VAL A 492 -19.83 6.17 32.37
CA VAL A 492 -19.46 6.37 33.78
C VAL A 492 -20.63 6.93 34.61
N PHE A 493 -21.46 7.82 34.08
CA PHE A 493 -22.42 8.60 34.89
C PHE A 493 -23.91 8.26 34.70
N HIS A 494 -24.27 7.31 33.83
CA HIS A 494 -25.67 6.94 33.61
C HIS A 494 -26.26 5.99 34.67
N THR A 495 -25.43 5.24 35.42
CA THR A 495 -25.86 4.17 36.34
C THR A 495 -26.03 4.59 37.80
N GLU A 496 -25.37 5.66 38.25
CA GLU A 496 -25.26 6.02 39.68
C GLU A 496 -26.58 6.41 40.37
N ASP A 497 -27.66 6.66 39.62
CA ASP A 497 -28.88 7.30 40.13
C ASP A 497 -30.15 6.64 39.57
N LEU A 498 -30.44 5.42 40.07
CA LEU A 498 -31.58 4.57 39.69
C LEU A 498 -32.97 5.23 39.72
N MET A 499 -33.09 6.45 40.28
CA MET A 499 -34.34 7.20 40.39
C MET A 499 -34.56 8.23 39.26
N LYS A 500 -33.59 8.43 38.35
CA LYS A 500 -33.71 9.34 37.20
C LYS A 500 -32.96 8.82 35.98
N SER A 501 -33.63 8.77 34.83
CA SER A 501 -32.90 8.82 33.55
C SER A 501 -32.13 10.14 33.46
N ARG A 502 -30.90 10.07 32.98
CA ARG A 502 -30.02 11.22 32.76
C ARG A 502 -29.81 11.39 31.26
N THR A 503 -29.91 12.62 30.77
CA THR A 503 -29.60 12.92 29.37
C THR A 503 -28.11 12.66 29.10
N ILE A 504 -27.74 12.41 27.85
CA ILE A 504 -26.32 12.29 27.47
C ILE A 504 -25.60 13.62 27.79
N ALA A 505 -26.30 14.75 27.63
CA ALA A 505 -25.81 16.09 27.94
C ALA A 505 -25.54 16.30 29.45
N ASP A 506 -26.37 15.75 30.35
CA ASP A 506 -26.16 15.79 31.80
C ASP A 506 -24.92 14.99 32.20
N CYS A 507 -24.77 13.76 31.69
CA CYS A 507 -23.62 12.90 31.96
C CYS A 507 -22.32 13.54 31.47
N PHE A 508 -22.30 14.08 30.25
CA PHE A 508 -21.18 14.87 29.72
C PHE A 508 -20.88 16.10 30.58
N THR A 509 -21.91 16.87 30.97
CA THR A 509 -21.73 18.07 31.81
C THR A 509 -21.18 17.71 33.20
N LYS A 510 -21.60 16.58 33.77
CA LYS A 510 -21.04 16.05 35.03
C LYS A 510 -19.57 15.69 34.89
N ALA A 511 -19.19 14.93 33.85
CA ALA A 511 -17.79 14.57 33.58
C ALA A 511 -16.90 15.81 33.36
N MET A 512 -17.40 16.83 32.65
CA MET A 512 -16.70 18.11 32.49
C MET A 512 -16.38 18.76 33.85
N VAL A 513 -17.34 18.79 34.77
CA VAL A 513 -17.20 19.47 36.08
C VAL A 513 -16.42 18.65 37.11
N GLN A 514 -16.55 17.33 37.13
CA GLN A 514 -15.95 16.47 38.17
C GLN A 514 -14.60 15.88 37.78
N ASN A 515 -14.41 15.52 36.51
CA ASN A 515 -13.21 14.82 36.02
C ASN A 515 -12.28 15.76 35.26
N ILE A 516 -12.81 16.39 34.20
CA ILE A 516 -11.99 17.01 33.17
C ILE A 516 -11.44 18.37 33.64
N LEU A 517 -12.31 19.35 33.93
CA LEU A 517 -11.85 20.70 34.29
C LEU A 517 -10.99 20.77 35.58
N PRO A 518 -11.20 19.93 36.62
CA PRO A 518 -10.36 19.99 37.82
C PRO A 518 -8.99 19.30 37.70
N ASN A 519 -8.82 18.34 36.77
CA ASN A 519 -7.62 17.49 36.74
C ASN A 519 -6.86 17.49 35.40
N ALA A 520 -7.48 17.85 34.28
CA ALA A 520 -6.82 17.85 32.98
C ALA A 520 -5.59 18.78 32.96
N THR A 521 -4.57 18.40 32.20
CA THR A 521 -3.24 19.03 32.08
C THR A 521 -2.31 18.84 33.29
N ASN A 522 -2.76 18.22 34.38
CA ASN A 522 -1.94 17.85 35.54
C ASN A 522 -1.32 16.44 35.35
N VAL A 523 -0.36 16.33 34.42
CA VAL A 523 0.18 15.05 33.94
C VAL A 523 0.92 14.26 35.02
N ARG A 524 0.53 13.00 35.20
CA ARG A 524 1.17 12.04 36.12
C ARG A 524 1.85 10.89 35.38
N GLY A 525 2.29 9.87 36.13
CA GLY A 525 2.93 8.67 35.60
C GLY A 525 4.39 8.87 35.18
N PHE A 526 5.03 7.79 34.74
CA PHE A 526 6.48 7.76 34.50
C PHE A 526 6.91 8.25 33.11
N LEU A 527 6.03 8.20 32.10
CA LEU A 527 6.39 8.52 30.71
C LEU A 527 6.27 10.02 30.38
N PHE A 528 5.11 10.62 30.67
CA PHE A 528 4.74 11.95 30.17
C PHE A 528 4.93 13.10 31.16
N SER A 529 5.35 12.82 32.40
CA SER A 529 5.56 13.83 33.45
C SER A 529 6.82 14.70 33.27
N ASP A 530 7.69 14.36 32.33
CA ASP A 530 8.96 15.03 32.06
C ASP A 530 9.33 14.88 30.57
N ALA A 531 9.33 15.99 29.84
CA ALA A 531 9.56 15.99 28.39
C ALA A 531 10.94 15.45 27.97
N GLN A 532 11.97 15.57 28.82
CA GLN A 532 13.29 15.00 28.51
C GLN A 532 13.28 13.47 28.62
N LYS A 533 12.55 12.93 29.61
CA LYS A 533 12.31 11.49 29.72
C LYS A 533 11.45 10.99 28.55
N THR A 534 10.37 11.69 28.23
CA THR A 534 9.49 11.30 27.12
C THR A 534 10.26 11.23 25.79
N SER A 535 11.03 12.26 25.46
CA SER A 535 11.83 12.32 24.22
C SER A 535 12.80 11.13 24.08
N GLN A 536 13.42 10.69 25.18
CA GLN A 536 14.37 9.56 25.13
C GLN A 536 13.71 8.18 25.13
N PHE A 537 12.57 8.00 25.82
CA PHE A 537 11.93 6.69 25.96
C PHE A 537 10.88 6.39 24.90
N MET A 538 10.30 7.39 24.22
CA MET A 538 9.41 7.17 23.07
C MET A 538 10.01 6.23 21.99
N PRO A 539 11.31 6.34 21.60
CA PRO A 539 11.97 5.39 20.70
C PRO A 539 12.00 3.90 21.14
N TYR A 540 11.68 3.58 22.39
CA TYR A 540 11.61 2.20 22.87
C TYR A 540 10.19 1.61 22.83
N ILE A 541 9.16 2.41 22.51
CA ILE A 541 7.75 1.99 22.47
C ILE A 541 7.55 0.82 21.50
N ASP A 542 8.12 0.87 20.29
CA ASP A 542 7.90 -0.17 19.27
C ASP A 542 8.40 -1.54 19.72
N LYS A 543 9.65 -1.61 20.23
CA LYS A 543 10.20 -2.86 20.79
C LYS A 543 9.40 -3.35 22.00
N SER A 544 8.95 -2.44 22.86
CA SER A 544 8.12 -2.82 24.01
C SER A 544 6.71 -3.25 23.62
N TRP A 545 6.16 -2.75 22.51
CA TRP A 545 4.89 -3.19 21.92
C TRP A 545 4.99 -4.61 21.35
N ASP A 546 6.12 -4.96 20.73
CA ASP A 546 6.40 -6.35 20.33
C ASP A 546 6.46 -7.29 21.55
N ILE A 547 7.15 -6.89 22.63
CA ILE A 547 7.16 -7.63 23.91
C ILE A 547 5.73 -7.77 24.46
N TYR A 548 4.96 -6.68 24.51
CA TYR A 548 3.59 -6.68 25.03
C TYR A 548 2.71 -7.68 24.27
N ARG A 549 2.68 -7.59 22.93
CA ARG A 549 1.90 -8.49 22.06
C ARG A 549 2.30 -9.95 22.22
N LEU A 550 3.60 -10.24 22.35
CA LEU A 550 4.13 -11.61 22.52
C LEU A 550 3.68 -12.29 23.82
N TYR A 551 3.31 -11.50 24.85
CA TYR A 551 2.90 -11.99 26.17
C TYR A 551 1.42 -11.73 26.50
N CYS A 552 0.66 -11.12 25.60
CA CYS A 552 -0.80 -11.09 25.68
C CYS A 552 -1.39 -12.50 25.47
N GLN A 553 -2.59 -12.72 26.01
CA GLN A 553 -3.35 -13.96 25.84
C GLN A 553 -4.72 -13.64 25.23
N THR A 554 -5.12 -14.37 24.19
CA THR A 554 -6.46 -14.25 23.61
C THR A 554 -7.52 -14.62 24.64
N ASN A 555 -8.48 -13.73 24.86
CA ASN A 555 -9.56 -13.95 25.81
C ASN A 555 -10.42 -15.16 25.39
N ILE A 556 -11.03 -15.85 26.36
CA ILE A 556 -11.88 -17.04 26.13
C ILE A 556 -13.32 -16.63 25.75
N LEU A 557 -13.70 -15.38 26.02
CA LEU A 557 -14.98 -14.79 25.66
C LEU A 557 -14.82 -13.81 24.48
N PRO A 558 -15.88 -13.60 23.66
CA PRO A 558 -15.90 -12.54 22.65
C PRO A 558 -15.53 -11.17 23.25
N PRO A 559 -14.73 -10.33 22.56
CA PRO A 559 -14.28 -10.46 21.17
C PRO A 559 -13.03 -11.33 20.95
N TYR A 560 -12.59 -12.13 21.93
CA TYR A 560 -11.40 -13.01 21.87
C TYR A 560 -10.05 -12.27 21.74
N GLU A 561 -10.05 -10.97 22.00
CA GLU A 561 -8.90 -10.06 21.92
C GLU A 561 -7.69 -10.49 22.78
N PRO A 562 -6.45 -10.18 22.35
CA PRO A 562 -5.24 -10.48 23.10
C PRO A 562 -4.97 -9.42 24.18
N THR A 563 -5.19 -9.77 25.46
CA THR A 563 -4.96 -8.85 26.60
C THR A 563 -3.79 -9.28 27.50
N MET A 564 -3.19 -8.33 28.21
CA MET A 564 -2.20 -8.62 29.27
C MET A 564 -2.79 -8.33 30.65
N LYS A 565 -2.96 -9.35 31.47
CA LYS A 565 -3.33 -9.19 32.89
C LYS A 565 -2.11 -8.88 33.75
N MET A 566 -2.30 -8.25 34.91
CA MET A 566 -1.20 -7.94 35.85
C MET A 566 -0.39 -9.19 36.27
N ARG A 567 -1.05 -10.35 36.44
CA ARG A 567 -0.38 -11.65 36.63
C ARG A 567 0.58 -12.02 35.48
N HIS A 568 0.25 -11.67 34.23
CA HIS A 568 1.07 -11.98 33.06
C HIS A 568 2.31 -11.08 33.01
N PHE A 569 2.19 -9.82 33.43
CA PHE A 569 3.33 -8.92 33.61
C PHE A 569 4.31 -9.43 34.69
N LEU A 570 3.79 -9.90 35.83
CA LEU A 570 4.62 -10.55 36.86
C LEU A 570 5.35 -11.80 36.33
N PHE A 571 4.67 -12.64 35.53
CA PHE A 571 5.31 -13.79 34.89
C PHE A 571 6.36 -13.38 33.85
N LEU A 572 6.13 -12.32 33.06
CA LEU A 572 7.11 -11.76 32.12
C LEU A 572 8.40 -11.33 32.85
N MET A 573 8.26 -10.54 33.92
CA MET A 573 9.40 -10.02 34.69
C MET A 573 10.21 -11.14 35.36
N ASN A 574 9.54 -12.21 35.79
CA ASN A 574 10.18 -13.42 36.32
C ASN A 574 10.83 -14.30 35.22
N ASN A 575 10.17 -14.46 34.06
CA ASN A 575 10.67 -15.26 32.94
C ASN A 575 11.94 -14.65 32.33
N PHE A 576 12.01 -13.33 32.20
CA PHE A 576 13.22 -12.60 31.82
C PHE A 576 14.25 -12.48 32.96
N ARG A 577 13.95 -12.97 34.17
CA ARG A 577 14.81 -12.95 35.37
C ARG A 577 15.27 -11.54 35.78
N ILE A 578 14.40 -10.56 35.58
CA ILE A 578 14.65 -9.13 35.87
C ILE A 578 14.46 -8.82 37.37
N THR A 579 13.65 -9.60 38.07
CA THR A 579 13.43 -9.51 39.52
C THR A 579 14.73 -9.71 40.31
N ASN A 580 14.96 -8.86 41.31
CA ASN A 580 16.16 -8.90 42.17
C ASN A 580 15.81 -8.57 43.63
N LYS A 581 16.82 -8.35 44.49
CA LYS A 581 16.62 -8.06 45.93
C LYS A 581 15.83 -6.76 46.20
N CYS A 582 15.82 -5.82 45.26
CA CYS A 582 15.11 -4.56 45.35
C CYS A 582 13.79 -4.62 44.57
N LEU A 583 13.81 -5.14 43.35
CA LEU A 583 12.60 -5.40 42.55
C LEU A 583 12.02 -6.79 42.87
N THR A 584 11.31 -6.88 43.99
CA THR A 584 10.56 -8.07 44.39
C THR A 584 9.16 -8.09 43.74
N ALA A 585 8.47 -9.24 43.76
CA ALA A 585 7.09 -9.33 43.26
C ALA A 585 6.13 -8.34 43.94
N THR A 586 6.25 -8.15 45.27
CA THR A 586 5.48 -7.14 46.01
C THR A 586 5.76 -5.73 45.48
N THR A 587 7.03 -5.38 45.29
CA THR A 587 7.43 -4.06 44.77
C THR A 587 6.93 -3.78 43.35
N ILE A 588 6.77 -4.83 42.52
CA ILE A 588 6.16 -4.70 41.18
C ILE A 588 4.64 -4.44 41.31
N VAL A 589 3.96 -5.11 42.24
CA VAL A 589 2.53 -4.88 42.50
C VAL A 589 2.29 -3.49 43.10
N ASP A 590 3.17 -3.00 43.98
CA ASP A 590 3.11 -1.64 44.51
C ASP A 590 3.24 -0.58 43.39
N VAL A 591 4.11 -0.81 42.38
CA VAL A 591 4.23 0.04 41.18
C VAL A 591 2.97 -0.02 40.29
N LEU A 592 2.35 -1.19 40.15
CA LEU A 592 1.10 -1.33 39.39
C LEU A 592 -0.09 -0.65 40.09
N ALA A 593 -0.08 -0.56 41.42
CA ALA A 593 -1.16 0.00 42.24
C ALA A 593 -1.04 1.51 42.53
N GLU A 594 -0.09 2.24 41.94
CA GLU A 594 0.22 3.63 42.34
C GLU A 594 -0.85 4.67 41.94
N ASP A 595 -1.55 4.49 40.81
CA ASP A 595 -2.51 5.48 40.23
C ASP A 595 -3.93 4.90 40.04
N ASP A 596 -4.17 3.62 40.40
CA ASP A 596 -5.44 2.89 40.23
C ASP A 596 -5.91 2.24 41.55
N PRO A 597 -7.10 2.63 42.08
CA PRO A 597 -7.64 2.06 43.31
C PRO A 597 -8.16 0.63 43.17
N CYS A 598 -8.56 0.19 41.97
CA CYS A 598 -9.17 -1.12 41.75
C CYS A 598 -8.16 -2.27 41.93
N VAL A 599 -6.86 -1.98 41.84
CA VAL A 599 -5.75 -2.95 42.05
C VAL A 599 -5.69 -3.44 43.49
N ARG A 600 -6.11 -2.63 44.47
CA ARG A 600 -5.94 -2.90 45.89
C ARG A 600 -7.26 -2.76 46.64
N ILE A 601 -7.88 -3.91 46.91
CA ILE A 601 -9.09 -3.99 47.72
C ILE A 601 -8.67 -4.40 49.14
N ASP A 602 -8.71 -3.44 50.07
CA ASP A 602 -8.22 -3.54 51.45
C ASP A 602 -6.75 -4.00 51.59
N GLN A 603 -6.56 -5.32 51.74
CA GLN A 603 -5.27 -5.99 51.92
C GLN A 603 -4.95 -7.01 50.81
N GLU A 604 -5.86 -7.20 49.86
CA GLU A 604 -5.70 -8.12 48.73
C GLU A 604 -5.48 -7.36 47.42
N PHE A 605 -4.76 -7.99 46.49
CA PHE A 605 -4.36 -7.39 45.21
C PHE A 605 -5.04 -8.11 44.05
N ASN A 606 -5.76 -7.36 43.21
CA ASN A 606 -6.49 -7.90 42.07
C ASN A 606 -5.56 -8.06 40.84
N LEU A 607 -4.84 -9.18 40.77
CA LEU A 607 -3.92 -9.48 39.66
C LEU A 607 -4.63 -9.91 38.35
N GLU A 608 -5.97 -9.95 38.33
CA GLU A 608 -6.79 -10.25 37.15
C GLU A 608 -7.09 -9.02 36.29
N LEU A 609 -6.80 -7.81 36.75
CA LEU A 609 -7.00 -6.59 35.97
C LEU A 609 -6.14 -6.57 34.71
N GLU A 610 -6.68 -6.01 33.63
CA GLU A 610 -6.07 -5.95 32.31
C GLU A 610 -5.39 -4.60 32.08
N LEU A 611 -4.12 -4.65 31.70
CA LEU A 611 -3.26 -3.48 31.48
C LEU A 611 -3.40 -3.01 30.03
N THR A 612 -3.66 -1.73 29.82
CA THR A 612 -3.39 -1.11 28.52
C THR A 612 -1.88 -1.05 28.28
N PHE A 613 -1.47 -0.79 27.03
CA PHE A 613 -0.04 -0.61 26.74
C PHE A 613 0.59 0.57 27.50
N LEU A 614 -0.17 1.65 27.78
CA LEU A 614 0.34 2.75 28.61
C LEU A 614 0.71 2.27 30.01
N GLU A 615 -0.15 1.46 30.63
CA GLU A 615 0.06 0.98 32.00
C GLU A 615 1.17 -0.06 32.08
N PHE A 616 1.27 -0.96 31.10
CA PHE A 616 2.42 -1.84 30.91
C PHE A 616 3.73 -1.05 30.79
N TYR A 617 3.74 0.02 29.98
CA TYR A 617 4.95 0.79 29.71
C TYR A 617 5.34 1.72 30.88
N GLU A 618 4.37 2.35 31.54
CA GLU A 618 4.57 3.07 32.81
C GLU A 618 5.06 2.12 33.92
N ALA A 619 4.57 0.88 33.98
CA ALA A 619 5.04 -0.13 34.94
C ALA A 619 6.48 -0.58 34.67
N LEU A 620 6.90 -0.76 33.41
CA LEU A 620 8.31 -1.01 33.07
C LEU A 620 9.21 0.14 33.52
N LEU A 621 8.82 1.38 33.25
CA LEU A 621 9.56 2.57 33.67
C LEU A 621 9.64 2.69 35.21
N GLY A 622 8.53 2.46 35.92
CA GLY A 622 8.49 2.43 37.38
C GLY A 622 9.40 1.34 37.96
N CYS A 623 9.29 0.11 37.46
CA CYS A 623 10.17 -1.00 37.82
C CYS A 623 11.66 -0.66 37.61
N ALA A 624 12.00 0.03 36.52
CA ALA A 624 13.39 0.40 36.23
C ALA A 624 14.01 1.31 37.30
N THR A 625 13.24 2.24 37.90
CA THR A 625 13.72 3.13 38.98
C THR A 625 14.08 2.39 40.27
N VAL A 626 13.50 1.20 40.47
CA VAL A 626 13.71 0.33 41.65
C VAL A 626 14.73 -0.78 41.35
N CYS A 627 14.74 -1.30 40.13
CA CYS A 627 15.53 -2.45 39.72
C CYS A 627 17.04 -2.17 39.65
N VAL A 628 17.44 -1.01 39.12
CA VAL A 628 18.84 -0.68 38.88
C VAL A 628 19.43 0.03 40.10
N THR A 629 20.27 -0.67 40.86
CA THR A 629 20.94 -0.15 42.06
C THR A 629 22.14 0.76 41.72
N ASP A 630 22.62 1.55 42.69
CA ASP A 630 23.85 2.36 42.53
C ASP A 630 25.09 1.53 42.17
N GLU A 631 25.11 0.26 42.57
CA GLU A 631 26.19 -0.70 42.26
C GLU A 631 26.22 -1.01 40.76
N LEU A 632 25.06 -1.35 40.17
CA LEU A 632 24.91 -1.59 38.72
C LEU A 632 25.21 -0.34 37.89
N ILE A 633 24.87 0.86 38.40
CA ILE A 633 25.26 2.12 37.76
C ILE A 633 26.79 2.22 37.69
N GLN A 634 27.49 2.02 38.82
CA GLN A 634 28.96 2.11 38.88
C GLN A 634 29.64 1.08 37.96
N GLU A 635 29.21 -0.18 37.96
CA GLU A 635 29.70 -1.20 37.02
C GLU A 635 29.52 -0.76 35.56
N SER A 636 28.30 -0.30 35.21
CA SER A 636 27.99 0.12 33.83
C SER A 636 28.77 1.35 33.35
N THR A 637 29.18 2.25 34.26
CA THR A 637 30.05 3.38 33.93
C THR A 637 31.52 2.98 33.73
N ASN A 638 31.98 1.88 34.35
CA ASN A 638 33.34 1.36 34.17
C ASN A 638 33.51 0.67 32.80
N ASP A 639 32.47 0.06 32.24
CA ASP A 639 32.47 -0.47 30.87
C ASP A 639 32.82 0.63 29.84
N LEU A 640 32.20 1.80 29.99
CA LEU A 640 32.33 2.94 29.06
C LEU A 640 33.73 3.59 29.09
N LEU A 641 34.50 3.39 30.16
CA LEU A 641 35.87 3.90 30.29
C LEU A 641 36.93 2.93 29.78
N ASN A 642 36.59 1.64 29.58
CA ASN A 642 37.55 0.58 29.22
C ASN A 642 37.57 0.20 27.73
N VAL A 643 37.19 1.11 26.84
CA VAL A 643 37.27 0.89 25.38
C VAL A 643 38.65 1.25 24.84
N HIS A 644 39.58 0.29 24.87
CA HIS A 644 40.79 0.29 24.05
C HIS A 644 40.73 -0.85 23.01
N PRO A 645 41.27 -0.64 21.80
CA PRO A 645 41.17 -1.63 20.72
C PRO A 645 42.01 -2.88 21.03
N PRO A 646 41.57 -4.07 20.60
CA PRO A 646 42.22 -5.32 20.95
C PRO A 646 43.63 -5.40 20.36
N ARG A 647 44.63 -5.60 21.22
CA ARG A 647 45.98 -6.01 20.85
C ARG A 647 46.21 -7.43 21.36
N ASN A 648 46.56 -8.34 20.44
CA ASN A 648 46.94 -9.70 20.78
C ASN A 648 48.13 -9.71 21.73
N GLN A 649 48.00 -10.40 22.85
CA GLN A 649 49.14 -10.98 23.56
C GLN A 649 48.70 -12.24 24.30
N ILE A 650 48.88 -13.38 23.64
CA ILE A 650 48.84 -14.69 24.29
C ILE A 650 49.99 -14.73 25.30
N LYS A 651 49.71 -15.14 26.53
CA LYS A 651 50.76 -15.60 27.45
C LYS A 651 50.79 -17.12 27.42
N GLU A 652 51.76 -17.65 26.70
CA GLU A 652 52.06 -19.08 26.73
C GLU A 652 52.62 -19.46 28.12
N THR A 653 52.30 -20.68 28.55
CA THR A 653 52.99 -21.34 29.65
C THR A 653 53.70 -22.53 29.04
N THR A 654 55.03 -22.48 28.99
CA THR A 654 55.86 -23.50 28.34
C THR A 654 55.99 -24.80 29.16
N VAL A 655 56.59 -25.78 28.48
CA VAL A 655 57.33 -26.99 28.93
C VAL A 655 56.60 -28.27 28.52
N ASP A 656 57.10 -29.11 27.60
CA ASP A 656 58.38 -29.10 26.84
C ASP A 656 58.32 -30.03 25.59
N ILE A 657 59.47 -30.32 24.98
CA ILE A 657 59.81 -31.47 24.10
C ILE A 657 59.75 -31.28 22.55
N ARG A 658 60.91 -30.83 22.04
CA ARG A 658 61.66 -31.29 20.82
C ARG A 658 61.26 -30.90 19.38
N GLU A 659 62.31 -30.91 18.57
CA GLU A 659 62.44 -30.76 17.11
C GLU A 659 61.55 -31.79 16.34
N ASP A 660 61.08 -31.54 15.11
CA ASP A 660 61.93 -31.38 13.91
C ASP A 660 61.34 -30.54 12.74
N HIS A 661 62.17 -30.31 11.71
CA HIS A 661 61.98 -29.41 10.54
C HIS A 661 61.63 -30.20 9.24
N PRO A 662 61.59 -29.65 7.98
CA PRO A 662 61.55 -28.26 7.45
C PRO A 662 60.54 -28.02 6.26
N ASN A 663 60.73 -26.92 5.49
CA ASN A 663 60.26 -26.59 4.11
C ASN A 663 58.90 -25.85 3.89
N CYS A 664 58.74 -24.92 2.93
CA CYS A 664 59.68 -23.98 2.25
C CYS A 664 58.98 -22.86 1.39
N ILE A 665 59.31 -21.58 1.66
CA ILE A 665 59.54 -20.39 0.76
C ILE A 665 58.45 -19.85 -0.24
N PHE A 666 58.49 -18.52 -0.45
CA PHE A 666 57.89 -17.60 -1.48
C PHE A 666 56.52 -16.97 -1.11
N GLN A 667 56.36 -15.65 -0.83
CA GLN A 667 56.75 -14.36 -1.47
C GLN A 667 55.80 -13.85 -2.58
N PHE A 668 55.36 -12.58 -2.50
CA PHE A 668 55.26 -11.60 -3.63
C PHE A 668 55.05 -10.15 -3.14
N ARG A 669 55.09 -9.16 -4.06
CA ARG A 669 55.24 -7.68 -3.87
C ARG A 669 54.83 -6.88 -5.14
N ASP A 670 54.55 -5.57 -5.16
CA ASP A 670 54.32 -4.57 -4.09
C ASP A 670 52.89 -3.93 -4.17
N ASP A 671 52.54 -2.75 -4.75
CA ASP A 671 53.29 -1.66 -5.42
C ASP A 671 52.50 -0.29 -5.45
N HIS A 672 53.10 0.74 -6.07
CA HIS A 672 52.81 2.20 -6.13
C HIS A 672 51.81 2.61 -7.26
N VAL A 673 51.21 3.82 -7.44
CA VAL A 673 50.77 5.07 -6.71
C VAL A 673 50.03 5.97 -7.80
N PRO A 674 49.30 7.12 -7.62
CA PRO A 674 49.27 8.16 -6.59
C PRO A 674 47.83 8.53 -6.08
N GLU A 675 47.45 9.84 -6.07
CA GLU A 675 46.17 10.43 -5.63
C GLU A 675 45.59 11.47 -6.62
N GLU A 676 44.27 11.69 -6.57
CA GLU A 676 43.47 12.93 -6.80
C GLU A 676 41.97 12.54 -6.97
N MET A 677 40.92 13.29 -6.61
CA MET A 677 40.71 14.56 -5.87
C MET A 677 39.38 14.42 -5.05
N SER A 678 38.79 15.48 -4.50
CA SER A 678 37.44 15.50 -3.87
C SER A 678 36.78 16.89 -3.97
N PRO A 679 35.48 17.06 -3.64
CA PRO A 679 35.18 17.44 -2.25
C PRO A 679 33.82 16.99 -1.65
N ARG A 680 33.91 16.50 -0.40
CA ARG A 680 33.08 16.84 0.79
C ARG A 680 31.54 16.73 0.74
N ASN A 681 31.01 15.99 1.72
CA ASN A 681 30.35 16.66 2.86
C ASN A 681 30.37 15.77 4.12
N SER A 682 30.70 16.36 5.28
CA SER A 682 30.63 15.70 6.58
C SER A 682 30.47 16.74 7.71
N ILE A 683 29.60 16.44 8.68
CA ILE A 683 29.35 17.30 9.85
C ILE A 683 29.94 16.63 11.09
N LYS A 684 30.57 17.42 11.94
CA LYS A 684 31.42 16.96 13.05
C LYS A 684 30.93 17.55 14.36
N LEU A 685 30.35 16.72 15.24
CA LEU A 685 29.94 17.15 16.58
C LEU A 685 31.16 17.49 17.43
N MET A 686 31.10 18.61 18.16
CA MET A 686 32.08 18.97 19.19
C MET A 686 31.36 19.14 20.53
N TRP A 687 31.77 18.36 21.53
CA TRP A 687 31.31 18.50 22.91
C TRP A 687 32.03 19.66 23.60
N GLN A 688 31.27 20.58 24.20
CA GLN A 688 31.83 21.66 25.04
C GLN A 688 31.90 21.21 26.51
N LYS A 689 32.83 21.83 27.28
CA LYS A 689 33.04 21.51 28.70
C LYS A 689 31.99 22.20 29.60
N PRO A 690 31.55 21.57 30.70
CA PRO A 690 30.66 22.20 31.68
C PRO A 690 31.38 23.26 32.55
N PRO A 691 30.63 24.23 33.13
CA PRO A 691 31.17 25.26 34.02
C PRO A 691 31.32 24.79 35.49
N VAL A 692 32.03 25.60 36.28
CA VAL A 692 32.35 25.35 37.71
C VAL A 692 31.23 25.90 38.63
N PRO A 693 30.82 25.20 39.71
CA PRO A 693 29.57 25.49 40.40
C PRO A 693 29.65 26.60 41.48
N PHE A 694 28.50 27.23 41.74
CA PHE A 694 28.17 27.92 42.99
C PHE A 694 26.89 27.33 43.60
N SER A 695 26.67 27.56 44.90
CA SER A 695 25.85 26.71 45.76
C SER A 695 24.33 26.97 45.69
N ASN A 696 23.54 25.90 45.48
CA ASN A 696 22.12 25.88 45.88
C ASN A 696 21.59 24.45 46.09
N THR A 697 21.92 23.87 47.25
CA THR A 697 21.82 22.42 47.53
C THR A 697 20.41 21.82 47.45
N LYS A 698 19.34 22.60 47.66
CA LYS A 698 17.96 22.09 47.50
C LYS A 698 17.53 21.89 46.04
N LYS A 699 18.12 22.62 45.08
CA LYS A 699 17.82 22.44 43.64
C LYS A 699 18.65 21.30 43.05
N GLN A 700 19.93 21.26 43.40
CA GLN A 700 20.88 20.22 43.00
C GLN A 700 20.43 18.81 43.43
N ASN A 701 19.85 18.64 44.63
CA ASN A 701 19.32 17.35 45.08
C ASN A 701 18.06 16.85 44.34
N LYS A 702 17.35 17.73 43.61
CA LYS A 702 16.25 17.32 42.73
C LYS A 702 16.78 16.92 41.36
N GLU A 703 17.60 17.80 40.76
CA GLU A 703 18.25 17.60 39.46
C GLU A 703 19.10 16.31 39.43
N ALA A 704 19.94 16.07 40.45
CA ALA A 704 20.76 14.85 40.54
C ALA A 704 19.93 13.56 40.79
N ARG A 705 18.72 13.66 41.36
CA ARG A 705 17.81 12.51 41.53
C ARG A 705 17.06 12.20 40.25
N GLU A 706 16.77 13.22 39.44
CA GLU A 706 16.12 13.08 38.13
C GLU A 706 17.10 12.51 37.10
N ASP A 707 18.35 12.96 37.10
CA ASP A 707 19.46 12.41 36.28
C ASP A 707 19.75 10.93 36.61
N LYS A 708 19.80 10.58 37.91
CA LYS A 708 19.91 9.17 38.33
C LYS A 708 18.75 8.31 37.81
N SER A 709 17.50 8.78 37.96
CA SER A 709 16.31 8.06 37.49
C SER A 709 16.34 7.80 35.98
N PHE A 710 16.81 8.79 35.21
CA PHE A 710 16.99 8.71 33.76
C PHE A 710 18.05 7.66 33.39
N HIS A 711 19.18 7.62 34.10
CA HIS A 711 20.23 6.61 33.89
C HIS A 711 19.78 5.18 34.24
N GLN A 712 19.06 5.00 35.36
CA GLN A 712 18.46 3.73 35.76
C GLN A 712 17.52 3.16 34.68
N MET A 713 16.64 4.00 34.12
CA MET A 713 15.72 3.61 33.05
C MET A 713 16.48 3.14 31.79
N ASN A 714 17.54 3.83 31.37
CA ASN A 714 18.33 3.42 30.21
C ASN A 714 19.05 2.08 30.39
N ILE A 715 19.67 1.85 31.57
CA ILE A 715 20.31 0.57 31.89
C ILE A 715 19.29 -0.57 31.83
N PHE A 716 18.11 -0.38 32.41
CA PHE A 716 17.05 -1.37 32.42
C PHE A 716 16.62 -1.78 31.00
N PHE A 717 16.28 -0.84 30.12
CA PHE A 717 15.87 -1.18 28.75
C PHE A 717 17.00 -1.79 27.93
N LEU A 718 18.19 -1.18 27.92
CA LEU A 718 19.28 -1.54 27.00
C LEU A 718 20.15 -2.71 27.49
N LYS A 719 20.37 -2.87 28.80
CA LYS A 719 21.20 -3.95 29.37
C LYS A 719 20.41 -5.10 30.00
N MET A 720 19.11 -4.94 30.31
CA MET A 720 18.30 -6.00 30.93
C MET A 720 17.15 -6.48 30.04
N LEU A 721 16.18 -5.62 29.71
CA LEU A 721 14.92 -6.02 29.09
C LEU A 721 15.11 -6.56 27.65
N PHE A 722 15.67 -5.77 26.74
CA PHE A 722 15.82 -6.19 25.35
C PHE A 722 16.82 -7.36 25.18
N PRO A 723 17.98 -7.42 25.88
CA PRO A 723 18.84 -8.61 25.83
C PRO A 723 18.17 -9.89 26.36
N ALA A 724 17.27 -9.79 27.35
CA ALA A 724 16.52 -10.94 27.86
C ALA A 724 15.45 -11.42 26.87
N GLN A 725 14.77 -10.50 26.16
CA GLN A 725 13.88 -10.83 25.04
C GLN A 725 14.64 -11.58 23.94
N GLU A 726 15.73 -11.00 23.42
CA GLU A 726 16.54 -11.58 22.34
C GLU A 726 17.11 -12.96 22.72
N LEU A 727 17.38 -13.21 24.00
CA LEU A 727 17.79 -14.53 24.50
C LEU A 727 16.61 -15.52 24.55
N ALA A 728 15.44 -15.08 25.02
CA ALA A 728 14.24 -15.92 25.09
C ALA A 728 13.75 -16.37 23.70
N GLU A 729 13.81 -15.49 22.70
CA GLU A 729 13.46 -15.79 21.31
C GLU A 729 14.42 -16.82 20.69
N ARG A 730 15.75 -16.64 20.85
CA ARG A 730 16.74 -17.64 20.41
C ARG A 730 16.53 -19.00 21.05
N LEU A 731 16.26 -19.05 22.36
CA LEU A 731 15.96 -20.32 23.05
C LEU A 731 14.67 -20.97 22.55
N LYS A 732 13.62 -20.19 22.24
CA LYS A 732 12.37 -20.68 21.66
C LYS A 732 12.58 -21.32 20.29
N GLU A 733 13.52 -20.82 19.49
CA GLU A 733 13.92 -21.42 18.21
C GLU A 733 14.86 -22.63 18.34
N GLU A 734 15.80 -22.61 19.28
CA GLU A 734 16.80 -23.69 19.41
C GLU A 734 16.25 -24.94 20.09
N ILE A 735 15.31 -24.82 21.04
CA ILE A 735 14.78 -25.97 21.79
C ILE A 735 14.13 -27.03 20.87
N PRO A 736 13.25 -26.69 19.89
CA PRO A 736 12.71 -27.65 18.94
C PRO A 736 13.81 -28.29 18.08
N LYS A 737 14.68 -27.48 17.47
CA LYS A 737 15.77 -27.93 16.58
C LYS A 737 16.73 -28.88 17.31
N ASN A 738 17.01 -28.64 18.58
CA ASN A 738 17.85 -29.50 19.40
C ASN A 738 17.13 -30.79 19.86
N ARG A 739 15.81 -30.77 20.08
CA ARG A 739 15.01 -32.00 20.30
C ARG A 739 14.97 -32.88 19.05
N GLU A 740 14.82 -32.31 17.86
CA GLU A 740 14.88 -33.04 16.59
C GLU A 740 16.25 -33.68 16.36
N ARG A 741 17.34 -32.93 16.57
CA ARG A 741 18.72 -33.46 16.52
C ARG A 741 18.96 -34.61 17.51
N GLN A 742 18.40 -34.52 18.73
CA GLN A 742 18.48 -35.60 19.72
C GLN A 742 17.67 -36.83 19.29
N ALA A 743 16.46 -36.62 18.74
CA ALA A 743 15.60 -37.71 18.26
C ALA A 743 16.22 -38.46 17.08
N GLU A 744 16.79 -37.75 16.09
CA GLU A 744 17.43 -38.38 14.93
C GLU A 744 18.76 -39.05 15.33
N LYS A 745 19.54 -38.49 16.26
CA LYS A 745 20.72 -39.18 16.83
C LYS A 745 20.30 -40.52 17.50
N ALA A 746 19.25 -40.49 18.33
CA ALA A 746 18.68 -41.68 18.97
C ALA A 746 17.93 -42.63 17.99
N ARG A 747 17.78 -42.25 16.72
CA ARG A 747 17.29 -43.12 15.64
C ARG A 747 18.45 -43.78 14.91
N LEU A 748 19.48 -43.00 14.55
CA LEU A 748 20.71 -43.51 13.93
C LEU A 748 21.46 -44.48 14.84
N GLU A 749 21.45 -44.24 16.16
CA GLU A 749 22.02 -45.18 17.13
C GLU A 749 21.28 -46.53 17.14
N ARG A 750 19.93 -46.52 17.10
CA ARG A 750 19.13 -47.76 16.98
C ARG A 750 19.33 -48.49 15.65
N ILE A 751 19.37 -47.77 14.52
CA ILE A 751 19.66 -48.38 13.21
C ILE A 751 21.04 -49.06 13.24
N ARG A 752 22.04 -48.43 13.86
CA ARG A 752 23.38 -48.99 14.01
C ARG A 752 23.42 -50.22 14.91
N GLU A 753 22.61 -50.27 15.96
CA GLU A 753 22.43 -51.45 16.83
C GLU A 753 21.75 -52.60 16.07
N GLU A 754 20.69 -52.31 15.30
CA GLU A 754 19.99 -53.27 14.44
C GLU A 754 20.89 -53.83 13.32
N GLU A 755 21.73 -52.99 12.70
CA GLU A 755 22.72 -53.42 11.70
C GLU A 755 23.87 -54.24 12.33
N TYR A 756 24.31 -53.88 13.54
CA TYR A 756 25.34 -54.64 14.26
C TYR A 756 24.87 -56.05 14.62
N GLU A 757 23.68 -56.19 15.21
CA GLU A 757 23.12 -57.50 15.55
C GLU A 757 22.78 -58.33 14.29
N ARG A 758 22.37 -57.69 13.18
CA ARG A 758 22.23 -58.38 11.88
C ARG A 758 23.56 -58.92 11.35
N CYS A 759 24.60 -58.09 11.32
CA CYS A 759 25.95 -58.48 10.86
C CYS A 759 26.64 -59.49 11.79
N LYS A 760 26.19 -59.60 13.05
CA LYS A 760 26.56 -60.67 13.97
C LYS A 760 25.81 -61.96 13.65
N ALA A 761 24.49 -61.93 13.52
CA ALA A 761 23.67 -63.09 13.15
C ALA A 761 24.03 -63.67 11.77
N GLU A 762 24.42 -62.84 10.80
CA GLU A 762 24.91 -63.28 9.49
C GLU A 762 26.22 -64.06 9.58
N ARG A 763 27.15 -63.66 10.47
CA ARG A 763 28.40 -64.39 10.72
C ARG A 763 28.16 -65.70 11.48
N GLU A 764 27.33 -65.67 12.52
CA GLU A 764 26.91 -66.89 13.23
C GLU A 764 26.25 -67.91 12.26
N ALA A 765 25.47 -67.43 11.29
CA ALA A 765 24.88 -68.25 10.23
C ALA A 765 25.88 -68.70 9.14
N GLU A 766 26.95 -67.97 8.87
CA GLU A 766 28.01 -68.41 7.94
C GLU A 766 28.93 -69.45 8.59
N GLU A 767 29.30 -69.27 9.86
CA GLU A 767 30.07 -70.25 10.64
C GLU A 767 29.29 -71.57 10.77
N ALA A 768 27.98 -71.51 11.02
CA ALA A 768 27.11 -72.70 11.02
C ALA A 768 27.09 -73.44 9.65
N LYS A 769 27.12 -72.70 8.53
CA LYS A 769 27.20 -73.31 7.18
C LYS A 769 28.57 -73.95 6.92
N ARG A 770 29.66 -73.30 7.33
CA ARG A 770 31.02 -73.88 7.22
C ARG A 770 31.13 -75.18 8.01
N PHE A 771 30.63 -75.21 9.24
CA PHE A 771 30.59 -76.42 10.06
C PHE A 771 29.78 -77.56 9.39
N GLN A 772 28.61 -77.26 8.83
CA GLN A 772 27.83 -78.23 8.06
C GLN A 772 28.56 -78.75 6.81
N GLN A 773 29.32 -77.89 6.13
CA GLN A 773 30.08 -78.30 4.95
C GLN A 773 31.32 -79.13 5.30
N GLU A 774 32.04 -78.82 6.38
CA GLU A 774 33.14 -79.66 6.88
C GLU A 774 32.67 -81.07 7.25
N GLU A 775 31.51 -81.20 7.89
CA GLU A 775 30.92 -82.52 8.19
C GLU A 775 30.53 -83.28 6.91
N LEU A 776 30.03 -82.57 5.88
CA LEU A 776 29.72 -83.16 4.58
C LEU A 776 30.98 -83.64 3.85
N GLU A 777 32.08 -82.87 3.91
CA GLU A 777 33.37 -83.22 3.30
C GLU A 777 34.02 -84.42 4.02
N LYS A 778 33.94 -84.51 5.36
CA LYS A 778 34.36 -85.70 6.13
C LYS A 778 33.57 -86.95 5.74
N ALA A 779 32.24 -86.83 5.58
CA ALA A 779 31.39 -87.94 5.16
C ALA A 779 31.73 -88.41 3.73
N ASN A 780 31.95 -87.48 2.80
CA ASN A 780 32.37 -87.81 1.42
C ASN A 780 33.75 -88.48 1.37
N ALA A 781 34.70 -88.06 2.20
CA ALA A 781 36.02 -88.68 2.29
C ALA A 781 35.94 -90.15 2.76
N GLN A 782 35.12 -90.45 3.78
CA GLN A 782 34.90 -91.84 4.24
C GLN A 782 34.25 -92.72 3.16
N ILE A 783 33.34 -92.16 2.35
CA ILE A 783 32.71 -92.90 1.24
C ILE A 783 33.74 -93.25 0.16
N ALA A 784 34.62 -92.31 -0.20
CA ALA A 784 35.68 -92.55 -1.19
C ALA A 784 36.69 -93.62 -0.72
N GLU A 785 37.09 -93.59 0.55
CA GLU A 785 37.99 -94.58 1.15
C GLU A 785 37.38 -96.00 1.15
N GLN A 786 36.08 -96.12 1.44
CA GLN A 786 35.35 -97.40 1.36
C GLN A 786 35.15 -97.92 -0.06
N GLN A 787 35.15 -97.05 -1.07
CA GLN A 787 35.05 -97.45 -2.48
C GLN A 787 36.40 -97.96 -3.01
N ALA A 788 37.51 -97.26 -2.73
CA ALA A 788 38.85 -97.67 -3.12
C ALA A 788 39.25 -99.05 -2.56
N ALA A 789 38.74 -99.41 -1.38
CA ALA A 789 38.99 -100.71 -0.74
C ALA A 789 38.24 -101.91 -1.37
N ARG A 790 37.37 -101.71 -2.37
CA ARG A 790 36.49 -102.76 -2.93
C ARG A 790 36.84 -103.28 -4.32
N GLU A 791 37.75 -102.64 -5.05
CA GLU A 791 38.08 -103.02 -6.45
C GLU A 791 39.23 -104.05 -6.55
N GLY A 792 39.59 -104.71 -5.45
CA GLY A 792 40.88 -105.44 -5.33
C GLY A 792 40.85 -106.83 -4.67
N ALA A 793 39.83 -107.67 -4.92
CA ALA A 793 39.92 -109.13 -4.72
C ALA A 793 38.85 -109.90 -5.52
N GLU A 794 39.29 -110.96 -6.21
CA GLU A 794 38.59 -111.73 -7.24
C GLU A 794 37.33 -112.52 -6.81
N ASP A 795 36.45 -112.71 -7.80
CA ASP A 795 35.68 -113.93 -8.13
C ASP A 795 35.77 -115.16 -7.20
N LEU A 796 34.60 -115.63 -6.72
CA LEU A 796 33.99 -116.90 -7.19
C LEU A 796 32.60 -117.15 -6.53
N GLU A 797 31.83 -118.09 -7.10
CA GLU A 797 30.37 -118.15 -6.97
C GLU A 797 29.81 -119.08 -5.86
N SER A 798 28.68 -118.64 -5.27
CA SER A 798 27.42 -119.38 -4.98
C SER A 798 27.47 -120.89 -4.63
N PRO A 799 26.81 -121.31 -3.53
CA PRO A 799 25.37 -121.60 -3.66
C PRO A 799 24.48 -121.24 -2.43
N GLN A 800 23.17 -121.46 -2.58
CA GLN A 800 22.11 -121.09 -1.62
C GLN A 800 21.94 -122.07 -0.44
N LEU A 801 21.47 -121.59 0.73
CA LEU A 801 20.13 -121.94 1.23
C LEU A 801 19.59 -121.06 2.39
N SER A 802 18.26 -121.01 2.42
CA SER A 802 17.26 -120.44 3.32
C SER A 802 17.42 -120.44 4.88
N SER A 803 16.96 -119.30 5.46
CA SER A 803 15.91 -119.17 6.52
C SER A 803 16.20 -119.19 8.04
N ILE A 804 15.27 -118.54 8.79
CA ILE A 804 15.04 -118.51 10.26
C ILE A 804 16.02 -117.55 11.02
N PRO A 805 15.62 -116.76 12.05
CA PRO A 805 14.52 -115.76 12.12
C PRO A 805 14.88 -114.44 12.87
N THR A 806 14.04 -113.39 12.80
CA THR A 806 13.46 -112.61 13.95
C THR A 806 12.70 -111.34 13.50
N ASP A 807 11.64 -111.02 14.24
CA ASP A 807 11.11 -109.74 14.76
C ASP A 807 11.74 -108.40 14.27
N GLU A 808 11.03 -107.27 14.12
CA GLU A 808 9.62 -106.92 14.38
C GLU A 808 9.17 -105.65 13.59
N LEU A 809 7.90 -105.22 13.76
CA LEU A 809 7.35 -103.86 13.56
C LEU A 809 7.36 -103.19 12.15
N PRO A 810 6.17 -102.96 11.55
CA PRO A 810 5.95 -102.06 10.40
C PRO A 810 5.22 -100.75 10.77
N GLN A 811 4.89 -99.94 9.74
CA GLN A 811 4.10 -98.68 9.71
C GLN A 811 4.89 -97.36 9.84
N HIS A 812 4.42 -96.22 9.28
CA HIS A 812 3.80 -95.86 7.98
C HIS A 812 3.55 -94.32 8.00
N LYS A 813 3.13 -93.74 6.86
CA LYS A 813 2.56 -92.37 6.66
C LYS A 813 3.53 -91.21 6.38
N GLU A 814 3.20 -90.22 5.53
CA GLU A 814 2.26 -90.19 4.38
C GLU A 814 2.60 -89.00 3.44
N THR A 815 2.02 -88.99 2.24
CA THR A 815 2.25 -88.02 1.16
C THR A 815 1.29 -86.80 1.18
N PRO A 816 1.50 -85.74 0.35
CA PRO A 816 0.89 -84.43 0.56
C PRO A 816 -0.45 -84.16 -0.18
N GLN A 817 -0.99 -82.95 0.04
CA GLN A 817 -2.11 -82.26 -0.64
C GLN A 817 -3.56 -82.70 -0.33
N HIS A 818 -4.39 -81.76 0.19
CA HIS A 818 -5.66 -81.32 -0.46
C HIS A 818 -6.43 -80.25 0.35
N ARG A 819 -7.24 -79.45 -0.38
CA ARG A 819 -8.47 -78.67 0.01
C ARG A 819 -8.40 -77.72 1.23
N ALA A 820 -8.88 -76.47 1.26
CA ALA A 820 -9.88 -75.65 0.52
C ALA A 820 -11.25 -75.42 1.22
N LYS A 821 -11.55 -74.13 1.46
CA LYS A 821 -12.84 -73.42 1.65
C LYS A 821 -13.49 -73.28 3.06
N ARG A 822 -14.00 -72.05 3.28
CA ARG A 822 -14.98 -71.52 4.28
C ARG A 822 -14.50 -71.37 5.74
N GLY A 823 -15.03 -70.45 6.55
CA GLY A 823 -15.96 -69.30 6.30
C GLY A 823 -15.23 -67.94 6.33
N GLU A 824 -15.78 -66.78 5.91
CA GLU A 824 -17.10 -66.16 6.19
C GLU A 824 -17.22 -65.76 7.69
N ASN A 825 -17.51 -64.50 8.09
CA ASN A 825 -17.83 -63.26 7.34
C ASN A 825 -17.65 -61.97 8.20
N GLU A 826 -17.50 -60.80 7.55
CA GLU A 826 -17.82 -59.42 8.04
C GLU A 826 -17.01 -58.89 9.27
N LEU A 827 -16.80 -57.58 9.54
CA LEU A 827 -17.21 -56.26 9.01
C LEU A 827 -15.97 -55.31 8.95
N ASN A 828 -16.02 -54.04 8.49
CA ASN A 828 -16.46 -53.45 7.22
C ASN A 828 -16.03 -51.95 7.22
N GLY A 829 -15.50 -51.42 6.11
CA GLY A 829 -15.16 -49.99 5.91
C GLY A 829 -13.84 -49.48 6.57
N GLY A 830 -13.06 -48.60 5.92
CA GLY A 830 -13.14 -48.13 4.53
C GLY A 830 -12.15 -46.99 4.22
N ASP A 831 -11.66 -46.97 2.96
CA ASP A 831 -11.14 -45.81 2.19
C ASP A 831 -9.93 -44.97 2.72
N ALA A 832 -9.01 -44.46 1.88
CA ALA A 832 -8.72 -44.69 0.45
C ALA A 832 -7.31 -44.15 0.05
N ASN A 833 -7.01 -44.20 -1.25
CA ASN A 833 -6.04 -43.36 -1.98
C ASN A 833 -4.53 -43.65 -1.86
N THR A 834 -4.10 -44.69 -2.59
CA THR A 834 -2.86 -44.63 -3.38
C THR A 834 -3.11 -43.83 -4.66
N ILE A 835 -2.14 -43.08 -5.21
CA ILE A 835 -1.57 -43.26 -6.58
C ILE A 835 -0.67 -42.07 -7.04
N LYS A 836 0.38 -42.48 -7.77
CA LYS A 836 1.37 -41.77 -8.63
C LYS A 836 0.75 -40.65 -9.50
N GLY A 837 1.47 -39.66 -10.05
CA GLY A 837 2.91 -39.46 -10.24
C GLY A 837 3.35 -39.56 -11.72
N THR A 838 4.33 -38.75 -12.15
CA THR A 838 5.05 -38.70 -13.45
C THR A 838 4.69 -37.55 -14.42
N ILE A 839 5.68 -37.12 -15.21
CA ILE A 839 5.80 -35.87 -16.00
C ILE A 839 5.54 -36.10 -17.50
N LYS A 840 5.08 -35.07 -18.23
CA LYS A 840 5.41 -34.89 -19.67
C LYS A 840 5.38 -33.41 -20.11
N ILE A 841 6.12 -33.09 -21.18
CA ILE A 841 6.35 -31.73 -21.71
C ILE A 841 5.80 -31.63 -23.13
N THR A 842 5.10 -30.55 -23.48
CA THR A 842 4.95 -30.04 -24.87
C THR A 842 4.56 -28.56 -24.87
N LEU A 843 5.04 -27.76 -25.84
CA LEU A 843 4.56 -26.40 -26.14
C LEU A 843 3.39 -26.46 -27.15
N ILE A 844 2.50 -25.46 -27.17
CA ILE A 844 1.87 -24.90 -28.39
C ILE A 844 1.17 -23.55 -28.11
N HIS A 845 0.86 -22.82 -29.19
CA HIS A 845 0.36 -21.43 -29.24
C HIS A 845 -1.17 -21.25 -29.06
N LEU A 846 -1.58 -19.97 -29.06
CA LEU A 846 -2.95 -19.37 -29.14
C LEU A 846 -3.62 -19.12 -27.77
N ARG A 847 -4.14 -17.93 -27.38
CA ARG A 847 -4.64 -16.67 -27.99
C ARG A 847 -6.18 -16.59 -27.99
N LEU A 848 -6.68 -15.42 -27.55
CA LEU A 848 -8.06 -14.87 -27.58
C LEU A 848 -8.87 -14.91 -26.26
N CYS A 849 -9.19 -13.68 -25.83
CA CYS A 849 -10.47 -13.17 -25.32
C CYS A 849 -11.30 -13.99 -24.33
N ASN A 850 -11.62 -13.35 -23.19
CA ASN A 850 -13.01 -13.24 -22.77
C ASN A 850 -13.30 -11.82 -22.27
N THR A 851 -14.47 -11.29 -22.62
CA THR A 851 -15.00 -9.99 -22.16
C THR A 851 -16.07 -10.21 -21.09
N GLY A 852 -16.08 -9.35 -20.08
CA GLY A 852 -17.14 -9.21 -19.08
C GLY A 852 -17.13 -7.79 -18.55
#